data_AF-A0AAJ5VRR2-F1
#
_entry.id   AF-A0AAJ5VRR2-F1
#
_cell.length_a   1.000
_cell.length_b   1.000
_cell.length_c   1.000
_cell.angle_alpha   90.00
_cell.angle_beta   90.00
_cell.angle_gamma   90.00
#
_symmetry.space_group_name_H-M   'P 1'
#
loop_
_entity.id
_entity.type
_entity.pdbx_description
1 polymer ?
#
loop_
_entity_poly.entity_id
_entity_poly.type
_entity_poly.pdbx_seq_one_letter_code
_entity_poly.pdbx_strand_id
1 'polypeptide(L)'
;MNKITQIFQSLDYGPAPEGPEQAYAWLDSHERKFGHFIDGKFSKPGKTFASENPATGDKLADITDGTAEDVNAAVKAARAAFGPWSALSGYERGKYLYAIARAVQKHARLFAVLETLDNGKPIRESRDIDIPLVARHFYHHAGWAQHLAREFPEHVPYGVCGQIIPWNFPLLMLAWKIAPALAAGNTVILKPAEFTSLTALLFAEICERVGLPKGVVNIVTGAGETGQAIVAHEDIDKIAFTGSTEVGKAIRAATAGTGKGLSLELGGKSPYIVFEDADIDSAIEGLVDAIWFNQGQVCCAGSRLLVQESIEERFIKKLKTRMASLRTGDPLDKSIDIGALVAPVQVERIQDLMKRGIAEGAVVYEAEGPVPAKGCFLKPALVTNVSPANTLAAEEIFGPVLVAMSFRTPEEAVALANNTKYGLAATIWSENINLALDIAPKIKAGVVWINGTNNFDAAVGFGGYKESGFGREGGREGMGAYLKPAWEKALEPAPAARPAVAKAGNPLDASHVDQTAKMYVGGKQARPDSAYTRPVLDPSGKLIGEVGEGNRKDIRNAVEAARAALGWSTTAAHSRAQILYFLAENLDYRRDEFAARIKAQTGMDGTEEVALSVERLFAFAGWADKYDGAVHNPPLRAVAAAMVEPLGILGIVAPPSRPLLGSIALIGPALAMGNTIVLVPSATSPLSLTDLYQVIETSDVPNGVINIVTGESATLAKTLAEHDGVDGLWFAGDAETSTMVEKASITNLKQTWTSRGLYYDLSDRRFEGDYFLSRATQIKNVWIPYGA
;
A
#
# COMPACT_ATOMS: atom_id res chain seq x y z
N MET A 1 -1.27 51.42 -37.05
CA MET A 1 0.07 51.29 -36.42
C MET A 1 0.64 49.94 -36.82
N ASN A 2 1.91 49.88 -37.21
CA ASN A 2 2.54 48.66 -37.72
C ASN A 2 2.87 47.71 -36.54
N LYS A 3 2.54 46.42 -36.67
CA LYS A 3 2.67 45.39 -35.61
C LYS A 3 4.10 45.30 -35.07
N ILE A 4 5.09 45.59 -35.93
CA ILE A 4 6.52 45.61 -35.60
C ILE A 4 6.86 46.72 -34.59
N THR A 5 6.27 47.91 -34.74
CA THR A 5 6.56 49.06 -33.85
C THR A 5 5.98 48.82 -32.44
N GLN A 6 4.84 48.14 -32.34
CA GLN A 6 4.26 47.73 -31.05
C GLN A 6 5.10 46.66 -30.35
N ILE A 7 5.61 45.66 -31.08
CA ILE A 7 6.50 44.61 -30.53
C ILE A 7 7.82 45.21 -30.03
N PHE A 8 8.40 46.16 -30.78
CA PHE A 8 9.61 46.88 -30.36
C PHE A 8 9.35 47.83 -29.17
N GLN A 9 8.13 48.35 -29.03
CA GLN A 9 7.76 49.23 -27.90
C GLN A 9 7.41 48.45 -26.63
N SER A 10 6.80 47.26 -26.74
CA SER A 10 6.50 46.44 -25.56
C SER A 10 7.70 45.62 -25.09
N LEU A 11 8.64 45.29 -26.00
CA LEU A 11 9.72 44.33 -25.75
C LEU A 11 9.20 42.99 -25.19
N ASP A 12 7.94 42.65 -25.45
CA ASP A 12 7.37 41.38 -25.04
C ASP A 12 8.12 40.26 -25.77
N TYR A 13 8.88 39.47 -25.01
CA TYR A 13 9.41 38.22 -25.51
C TYR A 13 8.23 37.33 -25.89
N GLY A 14 8.10 37.01 -27.18
CA GLY A 14 7.10 36.05 -27.63
C GLY A 14 7.36 34.69 -26.94
N PRO A 15 6.34 34.00 -26.42
CA PRO A 15 6.53 32.69 -25.83
C PRO A 15 7.11 31.74 -26.89
N ALA A 16 8.12 30.95 -26.48
CA ALA A 16 8.76 29.93 -27.31
C ALA A 16 8.47 28.54 -26.71
N PRO A 17 7.22 28.05 -26.81
CA PRO A 17 6.84 26.75 -26.29
C PRO A 17 7.63 25.62 -26.95
N GLU A 18 7.70 24.46 -26.31
CA GLU A 18 8.24 23.25 -26.95
C GLU A 18 7.38 22.88 -28.16
N GLY A 19 8.04 22.56 -29.28
CA GLY A 19 7.40 22.21 -30.54
C GLY A 19 6.67 20.86 -30.46
N PRO A 20 5.36 20.78 -30.72
CA PRO A 20 4.58 19.54 -30.64
C PRO A 20 4.67 18.70 -31.92
N GLU A 21 5.44 19.11 -32.93
CA GLU A 21 5.36 18.55 -34.30
C GLU A 21 5.72 17.06 -34.35
N GLN A 22 6.68 16.62 -33.53
CA GLN A 22 7.06 15.19 -33.49
C GLN A 22 5.98 14.33 -32.81
N ALA A 23 5.30 14.86 -31.80
CA ALA A 23 4.18 14.17 -31.17
C ALA A 23 2.98 14.10 -32.11
N TYR A 24 2.67 15.18 -32.81
CA TYR A 24 1.63 15.19 -33.84
C TYR A 24 1.96 14.28 -35.02
N ALA A 25 3.20 14.26 -35.51
CA ALA A 25 3.62 13.35 -36.57
C ALA A 25 3.46 11.87 -36.17
N TRP A 26 3.74 11.53 -34.91
CA TRP A 26 3.52 10.18 -34.38
C TRP A 26 2.02 9.84 -34.26
N LEU A 27 1.20 10.78 -33.83
CA LEU A 27 -0.26 10.61 -33.82
C LEU A 27 -0.80 10.44 -35.25
N ASP A 28 -0.32 11.26 -36.19
CA ASP A 28 -0.72 11.23 -37.60
C ASP A 28 -0.28 9.93 -38.29
N SER A 29 0.88 9.35 -37.92
CA SER A 29 1.32 8.06 -38.46
C SER A 29 0.42 6.89 -38.04
N HIS A 30 -0.39 7.08 -37.01
CA HIS A 30 -1.44 6.15 -36.57
C HIS A 30 -2.84 6.59 -37.01
N GLU A 31 -2.94 7.54 -37.96
CA GLU A 31 -4.20 8.15 -38.40
C GLU A 31 -5.01 8.73 -37.22
N ARG A 32 -4.34 9.04 -36.10
CA ARG A 32 -4.94 9.45 -34.82
C ARG A 32 -5.99 8.48 -34.29
N LYS A 33 -5.87 7.18 -34.60
CA LYS A 33 -6.81 6.14 -34.16
C LYS A 33 -6.05 4.93 -33.66
N PHE A 34 -6.28 4.56 -32.40
CA PHE A 34 -5.55 3.48 -31.76
C PHE A 34 -6.46 2.31 -31.40
N GLY A 35 -6.04 1.11 -31.82
CA GLY A 35 -6.45 -0.14 -31.18
C GLY A 35 -5.63 -0.43 -29.92
N HIS A 36 -5.82 -1.62 -29.36
CA HIS A 36 -5.03 -2.12 -28.24
C HIS A 36 -3.68 -2.65 -28.72
N PHE A 37 -2.67 -2.71 -27.85
CA PHE A 37 -1.44 -3.44 -28.15
C PHE A 37 -1.49 -4.83 -27.52
N ILE A 38 -1.70 -5.86 -28.34
CA ILE A 38 -1.87 -7.25 -27.88
C ILE A 38 -0.98 -8.15 -28.72
N ASP A 39 -0.23 -9.04 -28.08
CA ASP A 39 0.64 -10.01 -28.77
C ASP A 39 1.68 -9.33 -29.69
N GLY A 40 2.23 -8.19 -29.24
CA GLY A 40 3.30 -7.47 -29.92
C GLY A 40 2.85 -6.67 -31.15
N LYS A 41 1.57 -6.34 -31.29
CA LYS A 41 1.03 -5.54 -32.40
C LYS A 41 -0.19 -4.73 -31.98
N PHE A 42 -0.46 -3.64 -32.69
CA PHE A 42 -1.72 -2.89 -32.55
C PHE A 42 -2.88 -3.63 -33.23
N SER A 43 -4.01 -3.75 -32.54
CA SER A 43 -5.27 -4.23 -33.09
C SER A 43 -5.93 -3.16 -33.95
N LYS A 44 -6.97 -3.54 -34.71
CA LYS A 44 -7.80 -2.56 -35.41
C LYS A 44 -8.62 -1.75 -34.37
N PRO A 45 -8.79 -0.44 -34.57
CA PRO A 45 -9.65 0.36 -33.69
C PRO A 45 -11.09 -0.18 -33.63
N GLY A 46 -11.65 -0.24 -32.42
CA GLY A 46 -13.01 -0.71 -32.14
C GLY A 46 -13.99 0.45 -31.90
N LYS A 47 -14.88 0.31 -30.90
CA LYS A 47 -15.62 1.45 -30.34
C LYS A 47 -14.61 2.36 -29.62
N THR A 48 -14.68 3.67 -29.82
CA THR A 48 -13.66 4.60 -29.29
C THR A 48 -14.23 5.70 -28.41
N PHE A 49 -13.36 6.28 -27.58
CA PHE A 49 -13.54 7.58 -26.92
C PHE A 49 -12.41 8.54 -27.36
N ALA A 50 -12.61 9.85 -27.19
CA ALA A 50 -11.61 10.85 -27.55
C ALA A 50 -10.59 11.03 -26.42
N SER A 51 -9.30 11.03 -26.76
CA SER A 51 -8.26 11.69 -25.96
C SER A 51 -8.17 13.14 -26.42
N GLU A 52 -8.22 14.07 -25.47
CA GLU A 52 -8.29 15.51 -25.70
C GLU A 52 -7.17 16.20 -24.94
N ASN A 53 -6.60 17.25 -25.51
CA ASN A 53 -5.64 18.07 -24.80
C ASN A 53 -6.38 18.95 -23.78
N PRO A 54 -6.19 18.79 -22.47
CA PRO A 54 -6.96 19.53 -21.47
C PRO A 54 -6.68 21.03 -21.44
N ALA A 55 -5.53 21.48 -21.96
CA ALA A 55 -5.18 22.90 -22.03
C ALA A 55 -5.93 23.62 -23.17
N THR A 56 -6.28 22.90 -24.24
CA THR A 56 -6.92 23.51 -25.42
C THR A 56 -8.32 22.98 -25.69
N GLY A 57 -8.70 21.82 -25.17
CA GLY A 57 -9.91 21.07 -25.52
C GLY A 57 -9.88 20.48 -26.93
N ASP A 58 -8.74 20.49 -27.62
CA ASP A 58 -8.64 19.95 -28.96
C ASP A 58 -8.41 18.43 -28.90
N LYS A 59 -9.07 17.69 -29.80
CA LYS A 59 -8.92 16.23 -29.87
C LYS A 59 -7.52 15.84 -30.35
N LEU A 60 -6.85 14.96 -29.61
CA LEU A 60 -5.55 14.40 -29.96
C LEU A 60 -5.71 13.13 -30.80
N ALA A 61 -6.52 12.17 -30.33
CA ALA A 61 -6.77 10.88 -30.99
C ALA A 61 -8.09 10.22 -30.55
N ASP A 62 -8.57 9.25 -31.33
CA ASP A 62 -9.63 8.31 -30.92
C ASP A 62 -9.00 7.00 -30.39
N ILE A 63 -9.33 6.62 -29.16
CA ILE A 63 -8.76 5.47 -28.45
C ILE A 63 -9.83 4.40 -28.26
N THR A 64 -9.50 3.15 -28.56
CA THR A 64 -10.45 2.03 -28.41
C THR A 64 -10.82 1.79 -26.94
N ASP A 65 -12.11 1.65 -26.69
CA ASP A 65 -12.73 1.29 -25.42
C ASP A 65 -12.81 -0.24 -25.30
N GLY A 66 -11.90 -0.81 -24.52
CA GLY A 66 -11.64 -2.26 -24.49
C GLY A 66 -12.75 -3.06 -23.84
N THR A 67 -13.14 -4.14 -24.52
CA THR A 67 -14.18 -5.07 -24.08
C THR A 67 -13.61 -6.20 -23.20
N ALA A 68 -14.48 -7.01 -22.60
CA ALA A 68 -14.05 -8.22 -21.90
C ALA A 68 -13.36 -9.21 -22.85
N GLU A 69 -13.77 -9.26 -24.12
CA GLU A 69 -13.17 -10.07 -25.17
C GLU A 69 -11.74 -9.60 -25.49
N ASP A 70 -11.50 -8.29 -25.55
CA ASP A 70 -10.16 -7.72 -25.74
C ASP A 70 -9.24 -8.05 -24.56
N VAL A 71 -9.75 -7.94 -23.33
CA VAL A 71 -9.02 -8.34 -22.11
C VAL A 71 -8.69 -9.83 -22.16
N ASN A 72 -9.65 -10.70 -22.49
CA ASN A 72 -9.40 -12.14 -22.62
C ASN A 72 -8.34 -12.45 -23.70
N ALA A 73 -8.35 -11.73 -24.83
CA ALA A 73 -7.32 -11.87 -25.85
C ALA A 73 -5.93 -11.46 -25.33
N ALA A 74 -5.84 -10.37 -24.57
CA ALA A 74 -4.61 -9.93 -23.92
C ALA A 74 -4.11 -10.94 -22.86
N VAL A 75 -5.02 -11.50 -22.05
CA VAL A 75 -4.69 -12.54 -21.07
C VAL A 75 -4.16 -13.80 -21.73
N LYS A 76 -4.79 -14.25 -22.81
CA LYS A 76 -4.33 -15.41 -23.57
C LYS A 76 -2.92 -15.20 -24.13
N ALA A 77 -2.63 -14.01 -24.67
CA ALA A 77 -1.31 -13.65 -25.17
C ALA A 77 -0.25 -13.62 -24.05
N ALA A 78 -0.57 -12.97 -22.92
CA ALA A 78 0.30 -12.93 -21.75
C ALA A 78 0.61 -14.33 -21.20
N ARG A 79 -0.43 -15.16 -21.05
CA ARG A 79 -0.29 -16.53 -20.55
C ARG A 79 0.57 -17.40 -21.47
N ALA A 80 0.42 -17.25 -22.79
CA ALA A 80 1.25 -17.95 -23.77
C ALA A 80 2.72 -17.50 -23.71
N ALA A 81 2.98 -16.21 -23.47
CA ALA A 81 4.32 -15.66 -23.37
C ALA A 81 5.01 -15.96 -22.03
N PHE A 82 4.26 -16.23 -20.96
CA PHE A 82 4.79 -16.40 -19.61
C PHE A 82 5.82 -17.54 -19.48
N GLY A 83 5.54 -18.72 -20.05
CA GLY A 83 6.44 -19.87 -19.97
C GLY A 83 7.84 -19.56 -20.52
N PRO A 84 7.94 -19.18 -21.81
CA PRO A 84 9.21 -18.79 -22.41
C PRO A 84 9.89 -17.59 -21.74
N TRP A 85 9.12 -16.56 -21.33
CA TRP A 85 9.67 -15.36 -20.70
C TRP A 85 10.26 -15.61 -19.32
N SER A 86 9.54 -16.33 -18.46
CA SER A 86 10.01 -16.68 -17.11
C SER A 86 11.21 -17.64 -17.12
N ALA A 87 11.34 -18.45 -18.18
CA ALA A 87 12.47 -19.36 -18.38
C ALA A 87 13.76 -18.66 -18.85
N LEU A 88 13.69 -17.42 -19.36
CA LEU A 88 14.88 -16.65 -19.69
C LEU A 88 15.76 -16.46 -18.45
N SER A 89 17.08 -16.39 -18.66
CA SER A 89 17.98 -15.99 -17.58
C SER A 89 17.69 -14.55 -17.13
N GLY A 90 18.04 -14.23 -15.89
CA GLY A 90 17.96 -12.87 -15.37
C GLY A 90 18.71 -11.85 -16.24
N TYR A 91 19.85 -12.28 -16.80
CA TYR A 91 20.64 -11.52 -17.77
C TYR A 91 19.87 -11.19 -19.04
N GLU A 92 19.16 -12.16 -19.62
CA GLU A 92 18.39 -11.96 -20.84
C GLU A 92 17.22 -11.01 -20.63
N ARG A 93 16.46 -11.15 -19.53
CA ARG A 93 15.43 -10.19 -19.17
C ARG A 93 16.01 -8.79 -18.92
N GLY A 94 17.16 -8.72 -18.24
CA GLY A 94 17.88 -7.49 -17.98
C GLY A 94 18.27 -6.73 -19.25
N LYS A 95 18.69 -7.42 -20.32
CA LYS A 95 18.98 -6.80 -21.63
C LYS A 95 17.77 -6.09 -22.22
N TYR A 96 16.57 -6.69 -22.14
CA TYR A 96 15.34 -6.05 -22.62
C TYR A 96 14.98 -4.82 -21.81
N LEU A 97 15.03 -4.91 -20.47
CA LEU A 97 14.77 -3.77 -19.58
C LEU A 97 15.74 -2.61 -19.83
N TYR A 98 17.03 -2.92 -20.01
CA TYR A 98 18.05 -1.94 -20.40
C TYR A 98 17.74 -1.30 -21.76
N ALA A 99 17.36 -2.11 -22.76
CA ALA A 99 17.01 -1.61 -24.10
C ALA A 99 15.78 -0.68 -24.06
N ILE A 100 14.76 -1.02 -23.26
CA ILE A 100 13.60 -0.16 -23.01
C ILE A 100 14.05 1.16 -22.38
N ALA A 101 14.88 1.14 -21.33
CA ALA A 101 15.39 2.35 -20.70
C ALA A 101 16.13 3.25 -21.71
N ARG A 102 16.98 2.66 -22.56
CA ARG A 102 17.69 3.38 -23.62
C ARG A 102 16.77 3.97 -24.67
N ALA A 103 15.71 3.25 -25.03
CA ALA A 103 14.74 3.71 -26.00
C ALA A 103 13.90 4.87 -25.44
N VAL A 104 13.45 4.80 -24.19
CA VAL A 104 12.82 5.92 -23.48
C VAL A 104 13.75 7.13 -23.47
N GLN A 105 15.01 6.96 -23.08
CA GLN A 105 15.98 8.06 -23.04
C GLN A 105 16.22 8.68 -24.43
N LYS A 106 16.34 7.85 -25.47
CA LYS A 106 16.49 8.31 -26.87
C LYS A 106 15.29 9.12 -27.35
N HIS A 107 14.08 8.73 -26.93
CA HIS A 107 12.83 9.37 -27.33
C HIS A 107 12.27 10.29 -26.23
N ALA A 108 13.10 10.71 -25.27
CA ALA A 108 12.64 11.37 -24.05
C ALA A 108 11.83 12.66 -24.32
N ARG A 109 12.25 13.46 -25.31
CA ARG A 109 11.53 14.67 -25.69
C ARG A 109 10.14 14.37 -26.28
N LEU A 110 10.04 13.33 -27.10
CA LEU A 110 8.75 12.92 -27.67
C LEU A 110 7.79 12.47 -26.56
N PHE A 111 8.28 11.64 -25.64
CA PHE A 111 7.48 11.22 -24.48
C PHE A 111 7.07 12.41 -23.61
N ALA A 112 7.98 13.33 -23.31
CA ALA A 112 7.67 14.48 -22.46
C ALA A 112 6.59 15.38 -23.08
N VAL A 113 6.71 15.68 -24.38
CA VAL A 113 5.73 16.50 -25.09
C VAL A 113 4.38 15.79 -25.19
N LEU A 114 4.36 14.49 -25.49
CA LEU A 114 3.12 13.71 -25.57
C LEU A 114 2.43 13.59 -24.21
N GLU A 115 3.20 13.41 -23.12
CA GLU A 115 2.69 13.39 -21.75
C GLU A 115 2.04 14.75 -21.42
N THR A 116 2.72 15.86 -21.71
CA THR A 116 2.16 17.22 -21.50
C THR A 116 0.88 17.45 -22.31
N LEU A 117 0.84 17.02 -23.57
CA LEU A 117 -0.35 17.18 -24.42
C LEU A 117 -1.55 16.39 -23.89
N ASP A 118 -1.34 15.13 -23.46
CA ASP A 118 -2.41 14.21 -23.05
C ASP A 118 -2.86 14.47 -21.59
N ASN A 119 -1.96 14.89 -20.70
CA ASN A 119 -2.25 15.08 -19.27
C ASN A 119 -2.48 16.54 -18.86
N GLY A 120 -1.83 17.51 -19.51
CA GLY A 120 -1.91 18.94 -19.15
C GLY A 120 -0.81 19.46 -18.23
N LYS A 121 0.07 18.59 -17.68
CA LYS A 121 1.20 19.01 -16.85
C LYS A 121 2.25 19.85 -17.60
N PRO A 122 2.93 20.79 -16.92
CA PRO A 122 4.01 21.58 -17.50
C PRO A 122 5.10 20.70 -18.11
N ILE A 123 5.56 21.05 -19.30
CA ILE A 123 6.59 20.31 -20.03
C ILE A 123 7.92 20.20 -19.26
N ARG A 124 8.19 21.16 -18.37
CA ARG A 124 9.34 21.13 -17.48
C ARG A 124 9.29 19.93 -16.53
N GLU A 125 8.13 19.65 -15.96
CA GLU A 125 7.92 18.49 -15.09
C GLU A 125 8.09 17.18 -15.87
N SER A 126 7.41 17.04 -17.02
CA SER A 126 7.54 15.84 -17.84
C SER A 126 8.99 15.57 -18.23
N ARG A 127 9.72 16.61 -18.65
CA ARG A 127 11.10 16.48 -19.12
C ARG A 127 12.10 16.23 -18.01
N ASP A 128 11.97 16.92 -16.88
CA ASP A 128 13.01 16.97 -15.85
C ASP A 128 12.76 15.95 -14.73
N ILE A 129 11.53 15.44 -14.56
CA ILE A 129 11.13 14.50 -13.50
C ILE A 129 10.58 13.19 -14.08
N ASP A 130 9.42 13.20 -14.74
CA ASP A 130 8.70 11.99 -15.14
C ASP A 130 9.56 11.06 -16.02
N ILE A 131 10.01 11.57 -17.17
CA ILE A 131 10.71 10.76 -18.17
C ILE A 131 12.09 10.27 -17.67
N PRO A 132 12.90 11.09 -16.98
CA PRO A 132 14.12 10.60 -16.34
C PRO A 132 13.86 9.48 -15.32
N LEU A 133 12.81 9.60 -14.50
CA LEU A 133 12.46 8.57 -13.53
C LEU A 133 11.94 7.28 -14.18
N VAL A 134 11.22 7.37 -15.31
CA VAL A 134 10.83 6.22 -16.14
C VAL A 134 12.07 5.46 -16.60
N ALA A 135 13.03 6.15 -17.22
CA ALA A 135 14.27 5.53 -17.67
C ALA A 135 15.04 4.92 -16.49
N ARG A 136 15.13 5.64 -15.36
CA ARG A 136 15.76 5.18 -14.12
C ARG A 136 15.13 3.88 -13.60
N HIS A 137 13.80 3.74 -13.64
CA HIS A 137 13.11 2.54 -13.19
C HIS A 137 13.46 1.33 -14.04
N PHE A 138 13.45 1.45 -15.37
CA PHE A 138 13.85 0.35 -16.25
C PHE A 138 15.35 0.00 -16.11
N TYR A 139 16.23 1.00 -15.98
CA TYR A 139 17.65 0.74 -15.71
C TYR A 139 17.88 0.00 -14.39
N HIS A 140 17.24 0.45 -13.32
CA HIS A 140 17.41 -0.14 -12.00
C HIS A 140 16.91 -1.59 -11.97
N HIS A 141 15.71 -1.84 -12.52
CA HIS A 141 15.12 -3.17 -12.54
C HIS A 141 15.79 -4.14 -13.52
N ALA A 142 16.52 -3.64 -14.53
CA ALA A 142 17.42 -4.48 -15.31
C ALA A 142 18.49 -5.16 -14.43
N GLY A 143 19.00 -4.44 -13.41
CA GLY A 143 19.90 -4.99 -12.39
C GLY A 143 19.21 -6.00 -11.47
N TRP A 144 17.98 -5.72 -11.03
CA TRP A 144 17.20 -6.68 -10.24
C TRP A 144 16.95 -7.99 -10.99
N ALA A 145 16.65 -7.93 -12.28
CA ALA A 145 16.49 -9.14 -13.10
C ALA A 145 17.76 -10.00 -13.07
N GLN A 146 18.94 -9.39 -13.21
CA GLN A 146 20.24 -10.07 -13.15
C GLN A 146 20.51 -10.72 -11.78
N HIS A 147 20.12 -10.05 -10.68
CA HIS A 147 20.43 -10.49 -9.32
C HIS A 147 19.31 -11.29 -8.64
N LEU A 148 18.16 -11.47 -9.31
CA LEU A 148 16.94 -12.06 -8.76
C LEU A 148 17.17 -13.36 -7.98
N ALA A 149 17.85 -14.34 -8.59
CA ALA A 149 18.04 -15.66 -7.98
C ALA A 149 18.94 -15.64 -6.73
N ARG A 150 19.81 -14.62 -6.61
CA ARG A 150 20.69 -14.43 -5.45
C ARG A 150 19.96 -13.72 -4.32
N GLU A 151 19.21 -12.67 -4.64
CA GLU A 151 18.59 -11.78 -3.65
C GLU A 151 17.21 -12.27 -3.17
N PHE A 152 16.57 -13.14 -3.96
CA PHE A 152 15.29 -13.79 -3.68
C PHE A 152 15.38 -15.30 -3.98
N PRO A 153 16.19 -16.05 -3.22
CA PRO A 153 16.31 -17.49 -3.41
C PRO A 153 14.94 -18.16 -3.23
N GLU A 154 14.68 -19.22 -3.99
CA GLU A 154 13.43 -20.00 -3.96
C GLU A 154 12.14 -19.22 -4.24
N HIS A 155 12.24 -17.99 -4.72
CA HIS A 155 11.10 -17.21 -5.19
C HIS A 155 10.90 -17.38 -6.69
N VAL A 156 9.63 -17.33 -7.11
CA VAL A 156 9.20 -17.44 -8.51
C VAL A 156 8.25 -16.29 -8.85
N PRO A 157 8.15 -15.89 -10.12
CA PRO A 157 7.12 -14.94 -10.56
C PRO A 157 5.71 -15.45 -10.24
N TYR A 158 4.78 -14.51 -10.04
CA TYR A 158 3.36 -14.82 -9.92
C TYR A 158 2.82 -15.50 -11.18
N GLY A 159 3.13 -14.94 -12.35
CA GLY A 159 2.55 -15.34 -13.63
C GLY A 159 2.14 -14.13 -14.49
N VAL A 160 0.84 -14.04 -14.79
CA VAL A 160 0.24 -12.91 -15.50
C VAL A 160 -0.21 -11.85 -14.49
N CYS A 161 0.27 -10.62 -14.65
CA CYS A 161 -0.09 -9.47 -13.81
C CYS A 161 -1.05 -8.53 -14.54
N GLY A 162 -2.25 -8.35 -13.98
CA GLY A 162 -3.18 -7.29 -14.37
C GLY A 162 -2.82 -5.99 -13.65
N GLN A 163 -2.60 -4.92 -14.41
CA GLN A 163 -2.10 -3.64 -13.90
C GLN A 163 -3.01 -2.51 -14.33
N ILE A 164 -3.42 -1.66 -13.39
CA ILE A 164 -4.31 -0.53 -13.65
C ILE A 164 -3.71 0.70 -12.97
N ILE A 165 -3.52 1.76 -13.75
CA ILE A 165 -2.80 2.96 -13.31
C ILE A 165 -3.64 4.24 -13.45
N PRO A 166 -3.38 5.28 -12.64
CA PRO A 166 -4.10 6.54 -12.69
C PRO A 166 -3.56 7.44 -13.80
N TRP A 167 -4.15 8.61 -13.92
CA TRP A 167 -3.90 9.57 -15.00
C TRP A 167 -2.86 10.63 -14.68
N ASN A 168 -2.40 10.76 -13.43
CA ASN A 168 -1.60 11.91 -13.01
C ASN A 168 -0.12 11.84 -13.41
N PHE A 169 0.48 10.65 -13.39
CA PHE A 169 1.82 10.41 -13.93
C PHE A 169 1.80 9.19 -14.86
N PRO A 170 1.14 9.29 -16.03
CA PRO A 170 0.79 8.12 -16.86
C PRO A 170 1.98 7.19 -17.15
N LEU A 171 3.08 7.73 -17.69
CA LEU A 171 4.21 6.90 -18.08
C LEU A 171 5.05 6.47 -16.87
N LEU A 172 5.18 7.31 -15.84
CA LEU A 172 5.91 6.97 -14.62
C LEU A 172 5.21 5.85 -13.85
N MET A 173 3.89 5.92 -13.71
CA MET A 173 3.09 4.86 -13.09
C MET A 173 3.17 3.56 -13.89
N LEU A 174 3.18 3.64 -15.23
CA LEU A 174 3.46 2.48 -16.08
C LEU A 174 4.82 1.87 -15.74
N ALA A 175 5.86 2.68 -15.60
CA ALA A 175 7.21 2.19 -15.28
C ALA A 175 7.28 1.53 -13.89
N TRP A 176 6.62 2.11 -12.89
CA TRP A 176 6.53 1.55 -11.53
C TRP A 176 5.89 0.16 -11.51
N LYS A 177 4.98 -0.12 -12.45
CA LYS A 177 4.28 -1.41 -12.57
C LYS A 177 5.03 -2.41 -13.46
N ILE A 178 5.37 -2.01 -14.69
CA ILE A 178 5.90 -2.93 -15.71
C ILE A 178 7.35 -3.33 -15.40
N ALA A 179 8.21 -2.40 -14.97
CA ALA A 179 9.63 -2.67 -14.79
C ALA A 179 9.91 -3.80 -13.77
N PRO A 180 9.38 -3.76 -12.53
CA PRO A 180 9.55 -4.87 -11.59
C PRO A 180 8.85 -6.16 -12.05
N ALA A 181 7.65 -6.07 -12.63
CA ALA A 181 6.93 -7.26 -13.11
C ALA A 181 7.76 -8.06 -14.12
N LEU A 182 8.30 -7.37 -15.13
CA LEU A 182 9.14 -7.98 -16.16
C LEU A 182 10.47 -8.49 -15.58
N ALA A 183 11.09 -7.75 -14.65
CA ALA A 183 12.33 -8.19 -14.01
C ALA A 183 12.18 -9.52 -13.25
N ALA A 184 11.06 -9.67 -12.52
CA ALA A 184 10.70 -10.92 -11.84
C ALA A 184 10.39 -12.08 -12.80
N GLY A 185 10.17 -11.81 -14.09
CA GLY A 185 9.77 -12.81 -15.08
C GLY A 185 8.25 -12.98 -15.23
N ASN A 186 7.45 -12.01 -14.78
CA ASN A 186 6.02 -11.96 -15.07
C ASN A 186 5.75 -11.38 -16.47
N THR A 187 4.57 -11.67 -17.00
CA THR A 187 4.00 -10.97 -18.17
C THR A 187 2.87 -10.06 -17.72
N VAL A 188 2.61 -8.97 -18.46
CA VAL A 188 1.70 -7.92 -18.01
C VAL A 188 0.58 -7.62 -18.99
N ILE A 189 -0.55 -7.22 -18.42
CA ILE A 189 -1.67 -6.59 -19.11
C ILE A 189 -1.93 -5.30 -18.35
N LEU A 190 -1.63 -4.17 -18.97
CA LEU A 190 -1.78 -2.88 -18.33
C LEU A 190 -2.88 -2.07 -19.00
N LYS A 191 -3.75 -1.48 -18.17
CA LYS A 191 -4.74 -0.50 -18.60
C LYS A 191 -4.36 0.90 -18.10
N PRO A 192 -3.95 1.82 -19.01
CA PRO A 192 -3.71 3.22 -18.65
C PRO A 192 -5.06 3.93 -18.42
N ALA A 193 -5.08 5.01 -17.65
CA ALA A 193 -6.30 5.76 -17.41
C ALA A 193 -6.92 6.32 -18.71
N GLU A 194 -8.25 6.41 -18.74
CA GLU A 194 -9.01 6.84 -19.94
C GLU A 194 -8.63 8.25 -20.41
N PHE A 195 -8.30 9.16 -19.49
CA PHE A 195 -7.89 10.51 -19.86
C PHE A 195 -6.47 10.63 -20.41
N THR A 196 -5.61 9.61 -20.23
CA THR A 196 -4.15 9.75 -20.47
C THR A 196 -3.52 8.45 -21.01
N SER A 197 -3.99 8.00 -22.17
CA SER A 197 -3.60 6.71 -22.75
C SER A 197 -2.41 6.79 -23.72
N LEU A 198 -2.03 7.97 -24.23
CA LEU A 198 -1.17 8.10 -25.40
C LEU A 198 0.27 7.66 -25.14
N THR A 199 0.87 8.01 -24.00
CA THR A 199 2.25 7.62 -23.70
C THR A 199 2.41 6.14 -23.39
N ALA A 200 1.36 5.48 -22.87
CA ALA A 200 1.34 4.02 -22.73
C ALA A 200 1.30 3.31 -24.11
N LEU A 201 0.58 3.89 -25.08
CA LEU A 201 0.55 3.38 -26.46
C LEU A 201 1.90 3.62 -27.16
N LEU A 202 2.52 4.79 -26.99
CA LEU A 202 3.88 5.04 -27.48
C LEU A 202 4.91 4.08 -26.84
N PHE A 203 4.78 3.79 -25.54
CA PHE A 203 5.60 2.80 -24.86
C PHE A 203 5.43 1.39 -25.47
N ALA A 204 4.22 1.01 -25.85
CA ALA A 204 3.96 -0.27 -26.49
C ALA A 204 4.74 -0.42 -27.82
N GLU A 205 4.82 0.66 -28.60
CA GLU A 205 5.63 0.69 -29.82
C GLU A 205 7.14 0.61 -29.53
N ILE A 206 7.61 1.18 -28.41
CA ILE A 206 8.99 0.96 -27.94
C ILE A 206 9.24 -0.52 -27.65
N CYS A 207 8.33 -1.20 -26.96
CA CYS A 207 8.44 -2.64 -26.69
C CYS A 207 8.58 -3.46 -27.99
N GLU A 208 7.80 -3.14 -29.02
CA GLU A 208 7.93 -3.77 -30.33
C GLU A 208 9.31 -3.49 -30.95
N ARG A 209 9.75 -2.23 -30.98
CA ARG A 209 11.00 -1.79 -31.63
C ARG A 209 12.26 -2.34 -30.97
N VAL A 210 12.24 -2.60 -29.65
CA VAL A 210 13.35 -3.26 -28.93
C VAL A 210 13.31 -4.79 -29.07
N GLY A 211 12.31 -5.33 -29.78
CA GLY A 211 12.17 -6.77 -30.02
C GLY A 211 11.73 -7.55 -28.79
N LEU A 212 10.98 -6.92 -27.87
CA LEU A 212 10.43 -7.62 -26.70
C LEU A 212 9.57 -8.80 -27.17
N PRO A 213 9.67 -9.99 -26.56
CA PRO A 213 8.87 -11.14 -27.00
C PRO A 213 7.37 -10.83 -26.97
N LYS A 214 6.67 -11.27 -28.02
CA LYS A 214 5.24 -11.02 -28.19
C LYS A 214 4.45 -11.54 -26.99
N GLY A 215 3.48 -10.76 -26.54
CA GLY A 215 2.63 -11.08 -25.39
C GLY A 215 3.25 -10.80 -24.03
N VAL A 216 4.54 -10.48 -23.91
CA VAL A 216 5.15 -10.15 -22.59
C VAL A 216 4.55 -8.86 -22.00
N VAL A 217 4.28 -7.88 -22.86
CA VAL A 217 3.54 -6.65 -22.53
C VAL A 217 2.33 -6.56 -23.43
N ASN A 218 1.16 -6.33 -22.82
CA ASN A 218 -0.09 -6.04 -23.52
C ASN A 218 -0.70 -4.78 -22.90
N ILE A 219 -1.12 -3.83 -23.74
CA ILE A 219 -1.76 -2.58 -23.33
C ILE A 219 -3.19 -2.58 -23.84
N VAL A 220 -4.16 -2.57 -22.92
CA VAL A 220 -5.59 -2.51 -23.25
C VAL A 220 -6.15 -1.20 -22.70
N THR A 221 -6.65 -0.35 -23.59
CA THR A 221 -7.26 0.94 -23.26
C THR A 221 -8.76 0.77 -23.02
N GLY A 222 -9.37 1.66 -22.24
CA GLY A 222 -10.81 1.62 -21.98
C GLY A 222 -11.19 2.34 -20.70
N ALA A 223 -12.46 2.28 -20.30
CA ALA A 223 -12.98 2.91 -19.09
C ALA A 223 -12.88 1.99 -17.84
N GLY A 224 -13.70 2.24 -16.83
CA GLY A 224 -13.73 1.47 -15.58
C GLY A 224 -14.08 -0.01 -15.80
N GLU A 225 -14.99 -0.30 -16.74
CA GLU A 225 -15.46 -1.65 -17.08
C GLU A 225 -14.32 -2.53 -17.60
N THR A 226 -13.42 -1.98 -18.42
CA THR A 226 -12.21 -2.68 -18.89
C THR A 226 -11.30 -3.04 -17.72
N GLY A 227 -11.12 -2.12 -16.77
CA GLY A 227 -10.38 -2.37 -15.53
C GLY A 227 -11.03 -3.47 -14.68
N GLN A 228 -12.35 -3.44 -14.54
CA GLN A 228 -13.10 -4.48 -13.84
C GLN A 228 -12.95 -5.85 -14.51
N ALA A 229 -12.97 -5.92 -15.84
CA ALA A 229 -12.73 -7.15 -16.59
C ALA A 229 -11.33 -7.73 -16.32
N ILE A 230 -10.30 -6.88 -16.25
CA ILE A 230 -8.94 -7.30 -15.85
C ILE A 230 -8.93 -7.86 -14.42
N VAL A 231 -9.57 -7.17 -13.48
CA VAL A 231 -9.60 -7.59 -12.06
C VAL A 231 -10.31 -8.93 -11.88
N ALA A 232 -11.44 -9.12 -12.58
CA ALA A 232 -12.28 -10.31 -12.48
C ALA A 232 -11.72 -11.52 -13.22
N HIS A 233 -10.83 -11.35 -14.20
CA HIS A 233 -10.36 -12.45 -15.05
C HIS A 233 -9.68 -13.57 -14.24
N GLU A 234 -10.08 -14.82 -14.45
CA GLU A 234 -9.61 -15.98 -13.67
C GLU A 234 -8.14 -16.30 -13.94
N ASP A 235 -7.69 -16.18 -15.19
CA ASP A 235 -6.30 -16.43 -15.59
C ASP A 235 -5.33 -15.27 -15.29
N ILE A 236 -5.65 -14.34 -14.38
CA ILE A 236 -4.68 -13.35 -13.88
C ILE A 236 -4.24 -13.73 -12.47
N ASP A 237 -2.92 -13.79 -12.23
CA ASP A 237 -2.33 -14.28 -10.98
C ASP A 237 -2.09 -13.17 -9.95
N LYS A 238 -1.96 -11.92 -10.40
CA LYS A 238 -1.72 -10.75 -9.55
C LYS A 238 -2.43 -9.51 -10.11
N ILE A 239 -3.01 -8.73 -9.22
CA ILE A 239 -3.50 -7.37 -9.49
C ILE A 239 -2.58 -6.35 -8.80
N ALA A 240 -2.15 -5.34 -9.55
CA ALA A 240 -1.49 -4.16 -9.02
C ALA A 240 -2.25 -2.92 -9.48
N PHE A 241 -2.80 -2.17 -8.51
CA PHE A 241 -3.64 -1.02 -8.78
C PHE A 241 -3.09 0.23 -8.12
N THR A 242 -3.11 1.34 -8.85
CA THR A 242 -2.96 2.68 -8.27
C THR A 242 -4.16 3.54 -8.66
N GLY A 243 -4.75 4.22 -7.68
CA GLY A 243 -5.92 5.07 -7.91
C GLY A 243 -6.66 5.42 -6.62
N SER A 244 -7.97 5.63 -6.69
CA SER A 244 -8.74 6.06 -5.51
C SER A 244 -8.97 4.91 -4.51
N THR A 245 -9.09 5.27 -3.23
CA THR A 245 -9.36 4.32 -2.16
C THR A 245 -10.66 3.53 -2.37
N GLU A 246 -11.71 4.17 -2.86
CA GLU A 246 -13.01 3.50 -3.11
C GLU A 246 -12.92 2.43 -4.20
N VAL A 247 -12.14 2.69 -5.27
CA VAL A 247 -11.88 1.67 -6.29
C VAL A 247 -10.99 0.56 -5.72
N GLY A 248 -10.00 0.89 -4.88
CA GLY A 248 -9.20 -0.10 -4.15
C GLY A 248 -10.05 -1.05 -3.29
N LYS A 249 -11.05 -0.53 -2.57
CA LYS A 249 -12.04 -1.32 -1.82
C LYS A 249 -12.84 -2.24 -2.73
N ALA A 250 -13.32 -1.73 -3.87
CA ALA A 250 -14.02 -2.55 -4.85
C ALA A 250 -13.15 -3.68 -5.42
N ILE A 251 -11.87 -3.40 -5.71
CA ILE A 251 -10.90 -4.40 -6.18
C ILE A 251 -10.62 -5.46 -5.12
N ARG A 252 -10.42 -5.08 -3.86
CA ARG A 252 -10.23 -6.03 -2.76
C ARG A 252 -11.45 -6.95 -2.62
N ALA A 253 -12.66 -6.40 -2.70
CA ALA A 253 -13.89 -7.19 -2.67
C ALA A 253 -14.03 -8.14 -3.87
N ALA A 254 -13.67 -7.70 -5.08
CA ALA A 254 -13.74 -8.51 -6.30
C ALA A 254 -12.68 -9.62 -6.36
N THR A 255 -11.55 -9.44 -5.68
CA THR A 255 -10.44 -10.42 -5.65
C THR A 255 -10.48 -11.34 -4.43
N ALA A 256 -11.38 -11.10 -3.47
CA ALA A 256 -11.55 -11.94 -2.29
C ALA A 256 -11.74 -13.42 -2.65
N GLY A 257 -10.96 -14.30 -2.04
CA GLY A 257 -11.04 -15.76 -2.24
C GLY A 257 -10.41 -16.29 -3.53
N THR A 258 -10.01 -15.42 -4.46
CA THR A 258 -9.42 -15.83 -5.75
C THR A 258 -7.98 -16.32 -5.62
N GLY A 259 -7.32 -16.00 -4.51
CA GLY A 259 -5.91 -16.30 -4.29
C GLY A 259 -4.92 -15.46 -5.11
N LYS A 260 -5.40 -14.43 -5.82
CA LYS A 260 -4.56 -13.47 -6.54
C LYS A 260 -3.64 -12.72 -5.58
N GLY A 261 -2.40 -12.46 -6.01
CA GLY A 261 -1.57 -11.44 -5.37
C GLY A 261 -2.22 -10.06 -5.55
N LEU A 262 -2.18 -9.21 -4.53
CA LEU A 262 -2.79 -7.89 -4.58
C LEU A 262 -1.86 -6.83 -3.99
N SER A 263 -1.65 -5.74 -4.71
CA SER A 263 -1.03 -4.51 -4.20
C SER A 263 -1.88 -3.30 -4.60
N LEU A 264 -2.10 -2.41 -3.64
CA LEU A 264 -2.97 -1.25 -3.75
C LEU A 264 -2.21 0.00 -3.30
N GLU A 265 -1.99 0.94 -4.21
CA GLU A 265 -1.45 2.27 -3.90
C GLU A 265 -2.56 3.30 -4.07
N LEU A 266 -3.07 3.85 -2.97
CA LEU A 266 -4.34 4.57 -2.96
C LEU A 266 -4.19 6.05 -2.60
N GLY A 267 -5.30 6.70 -2.23
CA GLY A 267 -5.33 8.13 -1.96
C GLY A 267 -4.45 8.54 -0.77
N GLY A 268 -4.12 9.84 -0.74
CA GLY A 268 -3.29 10.41 0.31
C GLY A 268 -3.62 11.86 0.58
N LYS A 269 -3.64 12.24 1.86
CA LYS A 269 -3.70 13.64 2.29
C LYS A 269 -2.45 13.96 3.11
N SER A 270 -1.31 13.90 2.43
CA SER A 270 0.01 13.91 3.09
C SER A 270 0.26 15.23 3.85
N PRO A 271 0.68 15.17 5.13
CA PRO A 271 1.01 16.34 5.92
C PRO A 271 2.38 16.91 5.55
N TYR A 272 2.49 18.22 5.61
CA TYR A 272 3.72 18.99 5.42
C TYR A 272 3.97 19.80 6.68
N ILE A 273 4.86 19.32 7.54
CA ILE A 273 5.06 19.83 8.90
C ILE A 273 6.26 20.78 8.90
N VAL A 274 6.05 22.00 9.38
CA VAL A 274 7.09 23.05 9.47
C VAL A 274 7.23 23.53 10.91
N PHE A 275 8.37 23.20 11.53
CA PHE A 275 8.72 23.63 12.87
C PHE A 275 9.32 25.04 12.87
N GLU A 276 9.36 25.68 14.03
CA GLU A 276 9.80 27.07 14.20
C GLU A 276 11.27 27.31 13.83
N ASP A 277 12.08 26.24 13.89
CA ASP A 277 13.50 26.23 13.57
C ASP A 277 13.80 25.79 12.13
N ALA A 278 12.77 25.55 11.31
CA ALA A 278 12.94 25.20 9.92
C ALA A 278 13.62 26.33 9.12
N ASP A 279 14.38 25.96 8.09
CA ASP A 279 14.66 26.87 6.99
C ASP A 279 13.34 27.19 6.25
N ILE A 280 12.75 28.33 6.60
CA ILE A 280 11.45 28.76 6.06
C ILE A 280 11.49 28.95 4.54
N ASP A 281 12.58 29.47 3.99
CA ASP A 281 12.63 29.78 2.57
C ASP A 281 12.73 28.48 1.76
N SER A 282 13.57 27.54 2.20
CA SER A 282 13.63 26.20 1.60
C SER A 282 12.33 25.41 1.79
N ALA A 283 11.69 25.50 2.96
CA ALA A 283 10.39 24.86 3.21
C ALA A 283 9.27 25.43 2.33
N ILE A 284 9.32 26.72 1.98
CA ILE A 284 8.34 27.31 1.06
C ILE A 284 8.58 26.83 -0.38
N GLU A 285 9.83 26.83 -0.87
CA GLU A 285 10.11 26.31 -2.22
C GLU A 285 9.79 24.82 -2.33
N GLY A 286 10.16 24.03 -1.32
CA GLY A 286 9.77 22.63 -1.24
C GLY A 286 8.24 22.46 -1.24
N LEU A 287 7.50 23.30 -0.51
CA LEU A 287 6.04 23.23 -0.48
C LEU A 287 5.44 23.54 -1.85
N VAL A 288 6.03 24.49 -2.59
CA VAL A 288 5.62 24.78 -3.96
C VAL A 288 5.77 23.55 -4.85
N ASP A 289 6.92 22.87 -4.76
CA ASP A 289 7.19 21.61 -5.45
C ASP A 289 6.36 20.43 -4.88
N ALA A 290 5.72 20.58 -3.73
CA ALA A 290 4.89 19.55 -3.12
C ALA A 290 3.41 19.62 -3.52
N ILE A 291 2.86 20.83 -3.70
CA ILE A 291 1.42 21.02 -3.92
C ILE A 291 1.06 21.63 -5.27
N TRP A 292 1.96 22.40 -5.88
CA TRP A 292 1.72 22.99 -7.20
C TRP A 292 2.44 22.26 -8.33
N PHE A 293 3.41 21.40 -7.98
CA PHE A 293 3.86 20.30 -8.84
C PHE A 293 2.66 19.46 -9.30
N ASN A 294 2.60 19.17 -10.60
CA ASN A 294 1.48 18.53 -11.28
C ASN A 294 0.11 19.12 -10.90
N GLN A 295 0.04 20.42 -10.60
CA GLN A 295 -1.18 21.12 -10.15
C GLN A 295 -1.86 20.42 -8.96
N GLY A 296 -1.07 19.82 -8.06
CA GLY A 296 -1.55 19.11 -6.88
C GLY A 296 -2.24 17.77 -7.16
N GLN A 297 -2.16 17.28 -8.40
CA GLN A 297 -2.65 15.98 -8.84
C GLN A 297 -1.65 14.87 -8.43
N VAL A 298 -1.21 14.87 -7.17
CA VAL A 298 -0.13 14.01 -6.67
C VAL A 298 -0.61 13.32 -5.41
N CYS A 299 -0.54 11.99 -5.37
CA CYS A 299 -0.99 11.21 -4.20
C CYS A 299 -0.24 11.57 -2.91
N CYS A 300 1.04 11.95 -3.02
CA CYS A 300 1.87 12.39 -1.91
C CYS A 300 1.95 13.91 -1.74
N ALA A 301 1.07 14.69 -2.37
CA ALA A 301 1.12 16.15 -2.30
C ALA A 301 1.12 16.64 -0.85
N GLY A 302 1.93 17.67 -0.56
CA GLY A 302 2.00 18.38 0.74
C GLY A 302 0.74 19.21 1.05
N SER A 303 -0.43 18.68 0.72
CA SER A 303 -1.71 19.38 0.64
C SER A 303 -2.30 19.74 2.01
N ARG A 304 -1.74 19.23 3.11
CA ARG A 304 -2.02 19.68 4.50
C ARG A 304 -0.76 20.30 5.09
N LEU A 305 -0.63 21.61 5.00
CA LEU A 305 0.41 22.35 5.67
C LEU A 305 0.07 22.45 7.17
N LEU A 306 1.01 22.02 8.01
CA LEU A 306 0.99 22.18 9.47
C LEU A 306 2.17 23.07 9.83
N VAL A 307 1.93 24.27 10.35
CA VAL A 307 2.99 25.23 10.72
C VAL A 307 2.97 25.51 12.21
N GLN A 308 4.13 25.56 12.85
CA GLN A 308 4.20 25.91 14.27
C GLN A 308 3.77 27.38 14.49
N GLU A 309 2.93 27.63 15.51
CA GLU A 309 2.24 28.91 15.69
C GLU A 309 3.18 30.13 15.75
N SER A 310 4.39 29.94 16.30
CA SER A 310 5.39 30.99 16.46
C SER A 310 5.93 31.55 15.14
N ILE A 311 5.77 30.83 14.03
CA ILE A 311 6.23 31.24 12.70
C ILE A 311 5.11 31.34 11.65
N GLU A 312 3.87 30.99 11.99
CA GLU A 312 2.75 30.87 11.04
C GLU A 312 2.53 32.14 10.23
N GLU A 313 2.39 33.30 10.88
CA GLU A 313 2.13 34.58 10.19
C GLU A 313 3.25 34.90 9.17
N ARG A 314 4.51 34.73 9.59
CA ARG A 314 5.69 34.96 8.75
C ARG A 314 5.73 33.98 7.57
N PHE A 315 5.45 32.70 7.82
CA PHE A 315 5.44 31.65 6.81
C PHE A 315 4.34 31.90 5.78
N ILE A 316 3.10 32.11 6.21
CA ILE A 316 1.96 32.36 5.34
C ILE A 316 2.16 33.62 4.50
N LYS A 317 2.74 34.69 5.06
CA LYS A 317 3.06 35.90 4.30
C LYS A 317 4.06 35.63 3.18
N LYS A 318 5.18 34.97 3.48
CA LYS A 318 6.20 34.61 2.48
C LYS A 318 5.63 33.64 1.43
N LEU A 319 4.81 32.68 1.86
CA LEU A 319 4.14 31.73 0.98
C LEU A 319 3.22 32.44 -0.01
N LYS A 320 2.39 33.40 0.44
CA LYS A 320 1.54 34.20 -0.46
C LYS A 320 2.37 34.98 -1.48
N THR A 321 3.49 35.58 -1.06
CA THR A 321 4.42 36.25 -1.98
C THR A 321 4.98 35.28 -3.02
N ARG A 322 5.37 34.08 -2.61
CA ARG A 322 5.90 33.07 -3.53
C ARG A 322 4.83 32.50 -4.47
N MET A 323 3.60 32.31 -3.98
CA MET A 323 2.46 31.89 -4.79
C MET A 323 2.14 32.90 -5.89
N ALA A 324 2.26 34.20 -5.61
CA ALA A 324 2.02 35.26 -6.58
C ALA A 324 3.01 35.28 -7.76
N SER A 325 4.14 34.56 -7.66
CA SER A 325 5.09 34.42 -8.76
C SER A 325 4.86 33.18 -9.63
N LEU A 326 3.89 32.31 -9.28
CA LEU A 326 3.57 31.12 -10.05
C LEU A 326 2.85 31.51 -11.35
N ARG A 327 3.34 30.97 -12.47
CA ARG A 327 2.76 31.22 -13.80
C ARG A 327 1.81 30.09 -14.17
N THR A 328 0.54 30.44 -14.36
CA THR A 328 -0.48 29.54 -14.91
C THR A 328 -0.66 29.81 -16.40
N GLY A 329 -0.57 28.77 -17.24
CA GLY A 329 -0.63 28.99 -18.68
C GLY A 329 -0.42 27.74 -19.53
N ASP A 330 -0.04 27.97 -20.79
CA ASP A 330 0.21 26.90 -21.77
C ASP A 330 1.25 25.89 -21.23
N PRO A 331 0.88 24.63 -20.99
CA PRO A 331 1.80 23.62 -20.47
C PRO A 331 3.03 23.37 -21.34
N LEU A 332 3.01 23.69 -22.64
CA LEU A 332 4.18 23.56 -23.52
C LEU A 332 5.18 24.70 -23.37
N ASP A 333 4.81 25.81 -22.74
CA ASP A 333 5.78 26.84 -22.36
C ASP A 333 6.57 26.37 -21.13
N LYS A 334 7.89 26.25 -21.32
CA LYS A 334 8.86 25.79 -20.29
C LYS A 334 8.90 26.72 -19.07
N SER A 335 8.37 27.92 -19.22
CA SER A 335 8.27 28.93 -18.17
C SER A 335 7.04 28.71 -17.26
N ILE A 336 6.04 27.93 -17.68
CA ILE A 336 4.84 27.71 -16.88
C ILE A 336 5.12 26.81 -15.67
N ASP A 337 4.45 27.12 -14.56
CA ASP A 337 4.52 26.39 -13.30
C ASP A 337 3.22 25.59 -13.06
N ILE A 338 2.08 26.13 -13.49
CA ILE A 338 0.74 25.54 -13.32
C ILE A 338 0.15 25.28 -14.70
N GLY A 339 0.10 24.00 -15.07
CA GLY A 339 -0.54 23.54 -16.30
C GLY A 339 -2.06 23.41 -16.18
N ALA A 340 -2.65 22.64 -17.08
CA ALA A 340 -4.07 22.31 -17.05
C ALA A 340 -4.32 21.07 -16.19
N LEU A 341 -5.43 21.07 -15.45
CA LEU A 341 -5.97 19.87 -14.84
C LEU A 341 -6.41 18.88 -15.92
N VAL A 342 -6.33 17.59 -15.62
CA VAL A 342 -6.48 16.52 -16.63
C VAL A 342 -7.80 16.52 -17.38
N ALA A 343 -8.90 16.97 -16.77
CA ALA A 343 -10.24 16.89 -17.35
C ALA A 343 -11.24 17.87 -16.71
N PRO A 344 -12.32 18.27 -17.40
CA PRO A 344 -13.36 19.15 -16.86
C PRO A 344 -14.02 18.63 -15.57
N VAL A 345 -14.27 17.31 -15.50
CA VAL A 345 -14.85 16.67 -14.30
C VAL A 345 -13.97 16.86 -13.05
N GLN A 346 -12.65 16.98 -13.23
CA GLN A 346 -11.73 17.22 -12.12
C GLN A 346 -11.81 18.68 -11.66
N VAL A 347 -11.96 19.64 -12.59
CA VAL A 347 -12.20 21.05 -12.27
C VAL A 347 -13.48 21.19 -11.42
N GLU A 348 -14.57 20.56 -11.86
CA GLU A 348 -15.87 20.59 -11.18
C GLU A 348 -15.77 20.01 -9.75
N ARG A 349 -15.13 18.85 -9.61
CA ARG A 349 -14.91 18.20 -8.30
C ARG A 349 -14.17 19.12 -7.33
N ILE A 350 -13.09 19.75 -7.77
CA ILE A 350 -12.27 20.65 -6.92
C ILE A 350 -13.10 21.87 -6.51
N GLN A 351 -13.83 22.49 -7.45
CA GLN A 351 -14.68 23.64 -7.16
C GLN A 351 -15.78 23.30 -6.14
N ASP A 352 -16.38 22.12 -6.23
CA ASP A 352 -17.42 21.69 -5.28
C ASP A 352 -16.87 21.38 -3.89
N LEU A 353 -15.66 20.84 -3.79
CA LEU A 353 -14.95 20.72 -2.50
C LEU A 353 -14.65 22.10 -1.90
N MET A 354 -14.16 23.03 -2.71
CA MET A 354 -13.85 24.40 -2.26
C MET A 354 -15.11 25.11 -1.74
N LYS A 355 -16.24 25.01 -2.45
CA LYS A 355 -17.52 25.58 -1.99
C LYS A 355 -17.93 25.05 -0.62
N ARG A 356 -17.80 23.74 -0.39
CA ARG A 356 -18.11 23.11 0.91
C ARG A 356 -17.19 23.60 2.02
N GLY A 357 -15.88 23.59 1.78
CA GLY A 357 -14.91 24.08 2.76
C GLY A 357 -15.13 25.54 3.17
N ILE A 358 -15.45 26.41 2.20
CA ILE A 358 -15.79 27.83 2.45
C ILE A 358 -17.05 27.94 3.30
N ALA A 359 -18.09 27.15 2.99
CA ALA A 359 -19.33 27.14 3.78
C ALA A 359 -19.09 26.68 5.24
N GLU A 360 -18.04 25.88 5.46
CA GLU A 360 -17.58 25.41 6.77
C GLU A 360 -16.59 26.39 7.47
N GLY A 361 -16.39 27.60 6.92
CA GLY A 361 -15.62 28.68 7.54
C GLY A 361 -14.20 28.87 7.00
N ALA A 362 -13.79 28.09 5.99
CA ALA A 362 -12.47 28.23 5.40
C ALA A 362 -12.31 29.56 4.64
N VAL A 363 -11.12 30.16 4.74
CA VAL A 363 -10.76 31.41 4.06
C VAL A 363 -9.80 31.10 2.92
N VAL A 364 -10.12 31.55 1.71
CA VAL A 364 -9.35 31.25 0.51
C VAL A 364 -8.55 32.46 0.08
N TYR A 365 -7.27 32.23 -0.19
CA TYR A 365 -6.39 33.13 -0.93
C TYR A 365 -6.04 32.48 -2.27
N GLU A 366 -6.30 33.19 -3.36
CA GLU A 366 -5.84 32.81 -4.69
C GLU A 366 -4.77 33.79 -5.14
N ALA A 367 -3.72 33.30 -5.78
CA ALA A 367 -2.70 34.16 -6.37
C ALA A 367 -3.32 35.09 -7.45
N GLU A 368 -2.88 36.35 -7.49
CA GLU A 368 -3.21 37.27 -8.57
C GLU A 368 -2.48 36.86 -9.85
N GLY A 369 -3.13 36.99 -11.00
CA GLY A 369 -2.55 36.64 -12.29
C GLY A 369 -3.58 36.19 -13.31
N PRO A 370 -3.26 36.25 -14.61
CA PRO A 370 -4.14 35.73 -15.65
C PRO A 370 -4.20 34.21 -15.58
N VAL A 371 -5.37 33.66 -15.88
CA VAL A 371 -5.58 32.23 -16.11
C VAL A 371 -6.16 32.10 -17.52
N PRO A 372 -5.72 31.14 -18.34
CA PRO A 372 -6.30 30.95 -19.66
C PRO A 372 -7.82 30.75 -19.60
N ALA A 373 -8.55 31.44 -20.49
CA ALA A 373 -10.01 31.38 -20.52
C ALA A 373 -10.57 30.09 -21.15
N LYS A 374 -9.74 29.35 -21.89
CA LYS A 374 -10.05 28.05 -22.50
C LYS A 374 -9.17 26.98 -21.84
N GLY A 375 -9.70 25.77 -21.70
CA GLY A 375 -9.02 24.65 -21.09
C GLY A 375 -9.33 24.48 -19.60
N CYS A 376 -8.74 23.46 -18.99
CA CYS A 376 -9.03 23.05 -17.62
C CYS A 376 -8.07 23.72 -16.62
N PHE A 377 -8.16 25.03 -16.42
CA PHE A 377 -7.25 25.75 -15.52
C PHE A 377 -7.94 26.17 -14.21
N LEU A 378 -7.23 26.01 -13.10
CA LEU A 378 -7.58 26.59 -11.80
C LEU A 378 -6.41 27.40 -11.25
N LYS A 379 -6.72 28.39 -10.42
CA LYS A 379 -5.70 29.15 -9.71
C LYS A 379 -5.10 28.33 -8.57
N PRO A 380 -3.78 28.47 -8.31
CA PRO A 380 -3.20 28.12 -7.02
C PRO A 380 -3.97 28.74 -5.86
N ALA A 381 -4.45 27.90 -4.94
CA ALA A 381 -5.22 28.34 -3.79
C ALA A 381 -4.53 27.92 -2.47
N LEU A 382 -4.51 28.84 -1.51
CA LEU A 382 -4.15 28.60 -0.13
C LEU A 382 -5.39 28.83 0.72
N VAL A 383 -5.74 27.82 1.51
CA VAL A 383 -6.91 27.81 2.36
C VAL A 383 -6.47 27.82 3.82
N THR A 384 -6.89 28.85 4.55
CA THR A 384 -6.59 29.08 5.98
C THR A 384 -7.88 29.11 6.80
N ASN A 385 -7.78 29.27 8.12
CA ASN A 385 -8.93 29.23 9.03
C ASN A 385 -9.71 27.92 8.93
N VAL A 386 -8.97 26.81 8.88
CA VAL A 386 -9.51 25.46 8.70
C VAL A 386 -9.37 24.70 10.00
N SER A 387 -10.47 24.12 10.49
CA SER A 387 -10.42 23.18 11.60
C SER A 387 -10.09 21.76 11.11
N PRO A 388 -9.57 20.86 11.95
CA PRO A 388 -9.30 19.48 11.56
C PRO A 388 -10.53 18.69 11.05
N ALA A 389 -11.74 19.17 11.36
CA ALA A 389 -13.00 18.56 10.94
C ALA A 389 -13.55 19.12 9.61
N ASN A 390 -12.94 20.17 9.04
CA ASN A 390 -13.35 20.74 7.76
C ASN A 390 -13.10 19.74 6.62
N THR A 391 -14.02 19.69 5.66
CA THR A 391 -13.98 18.82 4.48
C THR A 391 -12.65 18.93 3.73
N LEU A 392 -12.07 20.13 3.59
CA LEU A 392 -10.81 20.33 2.87
C LEU A 392 -9.59 19.78 3.62
N ALA A 393 -9.67 19.68 4.95
CA ALA A 393 -8.64 19.03 5.76
C ALA A 393 -8.77 17.50 5.74
N ALA A 394 -10.00 16.97 5.70
CA ALA A 394 -10.25 15.52 5.80
C ALA A 394 -10.19 14.79 4.45
N GLU A 395 -10.74 15.38 3.40
CA GLU A 395 -10.93 14.74 2.09
C GLU A 395 -9.81 15.07 1.10
N GLU A 396 -9.57 14.13 0.18
CA GLU A 396 -8.60 14.33 -0.90
C GLU A 396 -9.17 15.27 -1.98
N ILE A 397 -8.49 16.39 -2.18
CA ILE A 397 -8.85 17.43 -3.15
C ILE A 397 -8.32 17.10 -4.54
N PHE A 398 -7.05 16.69 -4.61
CA PHE A 398 -6.35 16.30 -5.85
C PHE A 398 -6.33 17.41 -6.90
N GLY A 399 -5.87 18.59 -6.49
CA GLY A 399 -5.81 19.82 -7.29
C GLY A 399 -4.91 20.86 -6.60
N PRO A 400 -4.74 22.07 -7.18
CA PRO A 400 -3.72 23.03 -6.76
C PRO A 400 -4.13 23.83 -5.52
N VAL A 401 -4.65 23.13 -4.50
CA VAL A 401 -5.24 23.67 -3.28
C VAL A 401 -4.44 23.17 -2.07
N LEU A 402 -3.84 24.12 -1.37
CA LEU A 402 -3.15 23.89 -0.12
C LEU A 402 -4.06 24.24 1.06
N VAL A 403 -4.13 23.37 2.07
CA VAL A 403 -4.88 23.62 3.31
C VAL A 403 -3.89 23.79 4.44
N ALA A 404 -3.94 24.93 5.14
CA ALA A 404 -3.01 25.27 6.21
C ALA A 404 -3.71 25.29 7.58
N MET A 405 -3.05 24.68 8.56
CA MET A 405 -3.40 24.71 9.98
C MET A 405 -2.14 24.97 10.81
N SER A 406 -2.33 25.52 12.00
CA SER A 406 -1.26 25.73 12.98
C SER A 406 -1.17 24.60 13.99
N PHE A 407 -0.03 24.48 14.67
CA PHE A 407 0.14 23.67 15.88
C PHE A 407 1.09 24.35 16.87
N ARG A 408 1.07 23.95 18.15
CA ARG A 408 1.88 24.53 19.22
C ARG A 408 3.09 23.69 19.57
N THR A 409 2.87 22.38 19.73
CA THR A 409 3.91 21.44 20.16
C THR A 409 4.14 20.34 19.13
N PRO A 410 5.30 19.68 19.15
CA PRO A 410 5.56 18.54 18.26
C PRO A 410 4.55 17.39 18.43
N GLU A 411 4.04 17.16 19.63
CA GLU A 411 3.01 16.14 19.89
C GLU A 411 1.68 16.51 19.21
N GLU A 412 1.30 17.79 19.23
CA GLU A 412 0.12 18.27 18.51
C GLU A 412 0.30 18.13 16.99
N ALA A 413 1.49 18.43 16.46
CA ALA A 413 1.80 18.21 15.04
C ALA A 413 1.61 16.74 14.64
N VAL A 414 2.12 15.81 15.44
CA VAL A 414 1.94 14.36 15.23
C VAL A 414 0.46 13.97 15.28
N ALA A 415 -0.29 14.47 16.25
CA ALA A 415 -1.72 14.19 16.38
C ALA A 415 -2.52 14.69 15.16
N LEU A 416 -2.27 15.91 14.70
CA LEU A 416 -2.91 16.50 13.52
C LEU A 416 -2.51 15.78 12.22
N ALA A 417 -1.23 15.45 12.07
CA ALA A 417 -0.71 14.73 10.91
C ALA A 417 -1.37 13.36 10.76
N ASN A 418 -1.49 12.62 11.86
CA ASN A 418 -2.08 11.27 11.91
C ASN A 418 -3.61 11.26 11.94
N ASN A 419 -4.27 12.40 12.17
CA ASN A 419 -5.73 12.54 12.16
C ASN A 419 -6.30 12.53 10.72
N THR A 420 -6.19 11.38 10.08
CA THR A 420 -6.71 11.10 8.74
C THR A 420 -6.86 9.59 8.57
N LYS A 421 -7.71 9.13 7.66
CA LYS A 421 -7.80 7.70 7.30
C LYS A 421 -6.60 7.21 6.47
N TYR A 422 -5.87 8.13 5.85
CA TYR A 422 -4.72 7.85 4.98
C TYR A 422 -3.41 7.68 5.74
N GLY A 423 -2.36 7.29 5.02
CA GLY A 423 -0.98 7.19 5.53
C GLY A 423 0.02 6.92 4.42
N LEU A 424 0.09 7.78 3.40
CA LEU A 424 0.95 7.56 2.24
C LEU A 424 2.35 8.14 2.42
N ALA A 425 2.46 9.47 2.45
CA ALA A 425 3.72 10.18 2.62
C ALA A 425 3.60 11.30 3.66
N ALA A 426 4.73 11.85 4.10
CA ALA A 426 4.79 13.03 4.95
C ALA A 426 6.11 13.79 4.73
N THR A 427 6.08 15.09 5.00
CA THR A 427 7.25 15.96 4.95
C THR A 427 7.45 16.65 6.29
N ILE A 428 8.70 16.73 6.75
CA ILE A 428 9.10 17.36 8.01
C ILE A 428 10.21 18.36 7.74
N TRP A 429 10.03 19.61 8.19
CA TRP A 429 11.04 20.66 8.14
C TRP A 429 11.46 21.10 9.53
N SER A 430 12.73 20.91 9.84
CA SER A 430 13.41 21.38 11.05
C SER A 430 14.92 21.34 10.82
N GLU A 431 15.65 22.37 11.24
CA GLU A 431 17.11 22.34 11.23
C GLU A 431 17.70 21.56 12.42
N ASN A 432 16.87 21.14 13.37
CA ASN A 432 17.27 20.31 14.51
C ASN A 432 17.16 18.81 14.17
N ILE A 433 18.31 18.16 14.10
CA ILE A 433 18.40 16.71 13.84
C ILE A 433 17.60 15.86 14.83
N ASN A 434 17.58 16.21 16.12
CA ASN A 434 16.86 15.44 17.13
C ASN A 434 15.35 15.54 16.90
N LEU A 435 14.84 16.76 16.64
CA LEU A 435 13.42 16.98 16.40
C LEU A 435 12.96 16.28 15.12
N ALA A 436 13.68 16.46 14.01
CA ALA A 436 13.31 15.84 12.74
C ALA A 436 13.27 14.30 12.83
N LEU A 437 14.31 13.69 13.42
CA LEU A 437 14.41 12.24 13.55
C LEU A 437 13.53 11.64 14.66
N ASP A 438 13.12 12.42 15.66
CA ASP A 438 12.13 12.02 16.67
C ASP A 438 10.70 12.02 16.10
N ILE A 439 10.38 12.96 15.21
CA ILE A 439 9.03 13.10 14.64
C ILE A 439 8.79 12.11 13.49
N ALA A 440 9.78 11.88 12.62
CA ALA A 440 9.66 10.96 11.48
C ALA A 440 9.05 9.57 11.80
N PRO A 441 9.49 8.83 12.85
CA PRO A 441 8.90 7.54 13.19
C PRO A 441 7.47 7.66 13.76
N LYS A 442 7.08 8.80 14.33
CA LYS A 442 5.75 9.02 14.94
C LYS A 442 4.66 9.28 13.90
N ILE A 443 5.02 9.70 12.68
CA ILE A 443 4.06 9.91 11.59
C ILE A 443 3.70 8.58 10.94
N LYS A 444 2.40 8.30 10.79
CA LYS A 444 1.88 7.08 10.14
C LYS A 444 1.83 7.28 8.62
N ALA A 445 2.97 7.10 7.98
CA ALA A 445 3.17 7.19 6.53
C ALA A 445 4.20 6.16 6.07
N GLY A 446 4.12 5.70 4.82
CA GLY A 446 5.14 4.80 4.27
C GLY A 446 6.37 5.49 3.72
N VAL A 447 6.30 6.80 3.46
CA VAL A 447 7.46 7.61 3.11
C VAL A 447 7.48 8.89 3.95
N VAL A 448 8.63 9.24 4.49
CA VAL A 448 8.85 10.50 5.20
C VAL A 448 10.06 11.20 4.61
N TRP A 449 9.93 12.47 4.26
CA TRP A 449 11.04 13.30 3.81
C TRP A 449 11.41 14.34 4.87
N ILE A 450 12.69 14.38 5.26
CA ILE A 450 13.24 15.40 6.15
C ILE A 450 13.94 16.46 5.31
N ASN A 451 13.53 17.73 5.49
CA ASN A 451 14.06 18.92 4.80
C ASN A 451 14.10 18.76 3.26
N GLY A 452 13.06 18.12 2.74
CA GLY A 452 12.84 17.84 1.33
C GLY A 452 11.45 17.24 1.14
N THR A 453 11.02 17.02 -0.10
CA THR A 453 9.69 16.46 -0.40
C THR A 453 9.68 15.90 -1.81
N ASN A 454 8.78 14.95 -2.11
CA ASN A 454 8.65 14.36 -3.44
C ASN A 454 9.98 13.82 -4.03
N ASN A 455 10.88 13.36 -3.17
CA ASN A 455 12.09 12.66 -3.60
C ASN A 455 11.71 11.23 -3.95
N PHE A 456 12.02 10.82 -5.19
CA PHE A 456 11.77 9.48 -5.71
C PHE A 456 13.05 8.90 -6.31
N ASP A 457 13.28 7.61 -6.08
CA ASP A 457 14.26 6.83 -6.83
C ASP A 457 13.77 5.40 -6.97
N ALA A 458 14.16 4.74 -8.07
CA ALA A 458 13.79 3.35 -8.31
C ALA A 458 14.28 2.37 -7.23
N ALA A 459 15.31 2.74 -6.46
CA ALA A 459 15.86 1.92 -5.38
C ALA A 459 15.16 2.09 -4.03
N VAL A 460 14.24 3.04 -3.89
CA VAL A 460 13.56 3.35 -2.62
C VAL A 460 12.10 3.00 -2.72
N GLY A 461 11.64 2.06 -1.89
CA GLY A 461 10.24 1.63 -1.89
C GLY A 461 9.26 2.77 -1.50
N PHE A 462 8.19 2.92 -2.27
CA PHE A 462 7.09 3.83 -2.00
C PHE A 462 5.82 3.00 -1.75
N GLY A 463 5.01 3.37 -0.74
CA GLY A 463 3.65 2.87 -0.66
C GLY A 463 2.92 3.19 0.64
N GLY A 464 1.64 2.85 0.70
CA GLY A 464 0.71 3.30 1.75
C GLY A 464 0.70 2.53 3.07
N TYR A 465 0.14 3.20 4.09
CA TYR A 465 -0.39 2.66 5.34
C TYR A 465 -1.92 2.88 5.35
N LYS A 466 -2.65 2.15 6.21
CA LYS A 466 -4.10 2.39 6.45
C LYS A 466 -4.89 2.36 5.14
N GLU A 467 -5.80 3.32 4.91
CA GLU A 467 -6.60 3.40 3.69
C GLU A 467 -5.85 3.94 2.46
N SER A 468 -4.56 4.26 2.60
CA SER A 468 -3.67 4.49 1.45
C SER A 468 -3.20 3.19 0.79
N GLY A 469 -3.62 2.03 1.31
CA GLY A 469 -3.39 0.72 0.71
C GLY A 469 -2.19 -0.02 1.29
N PHE A 470 -1.69 -0.99 0.54
CA PHE A 470 -0.64 -1.92 0.97
C PHE A 470 0.12 -2.50 -0.23
N GLY A 471 1.36 -2.92 0.05
CA GLY A 471 2.37 -3.18 -0.97
C GLY A 471 3.41 -2.05 -0.99
N ARG A 472 4.48 -2.25 -1.74
CA ARG A 472 5.49 -1.23 -2.02
C ARG A 472 5.87 -1.30 -3.49
N GLU A 473 6.26 -0.17 -4.05
CA GLU A 473 6.75 -0.03 -5.43
C GLU A 473 8.14 0.59 -5.42
N GLY A 474 9.06 0.05 -6.20
CA GLY A 474 10.49 0.41 -6.14
C GLY A 474 11.25 -0.33 -5.03
N GLY A 475 12.57 -0.29 -5.12
CA GLY A 475 13.48 -0.94 -4.18
C GLY A 475 13.40 -2.48 -4.20
N ARG A 476 13.98 -3.09 -3.17
CA ARG A 476 13.93 -4.54 -2.97
C ARG A 476 12.52 -4.98 -2.60
N GLU A 477 11.80 -4.15 -1.88
CA GLU A 477 10.44 -4.36 -1.39
C GLU A 477 9.46 -4.49 -2.55
N GLY A 478 9.51 -3.55 -3.50
CA GLY A 478 8.69 -3.58 -4.70
C GLY A 478 9.05 -4.70 -5.66
N MET A 479 10.32 -5.14 -5.65
CA MET A 479 10.71 -6.34 -6.38
C MET A 479 10.07 -7.60 -5.77
N GLY A 480 10.06 -7.72 -4.43
CA GLY A 480 9.41 -8.81 -3.71
C GLY A 480 7.89 -8.89 -3.93
N ALA A 481 7.22 -7.75 -4.17
CA ALA A 481 5.78 -7.69 -4.41
C ALA A 481 5.31 -8.41 -5.71
N TYR A 482 6.24 -8.73 -6.62
CA TYR A 482 6.01 -9.46 -7.87
C TYR A 482 6.52 -10.91 -7.86
N LEU A 483 6.87 -11.41 -6.67
CA LEU A 483 7.36 -12.75 -6.43
C LEU A 483 6.50 -13.46 -5.38
N LYS A 484 6.51 -14.79 -5.43
CA LYS A 484 5.97 -15.65 -4.38
C LYS A 484 6.92 -16.82 -4.10
N PRO A 485 6.91 -17.40 -2.90
CA PRO A 485 7.72 -18.59 -2.63
C PRO A 485 7.32 -19.76 -3.54
N ALA A 486 8.30 -20.47 -4.10
CA ALA A 486 8.06 -21.58 -5.02
C ALA A 486 7.24 -22.70 -4.38
N TRP A 487 7.45 -22.93 -3.08
CA TRP A 487 6.80 -24.00 -2.33
C TRP A 487 5.30 -23.80 -2.14
N GLU A 488 4.76 -22.58 -2.29
CA GLU A 488 3.31 -22.35 -2.19
C GLU A 488 2.52 -23.13 -3.26
N LYS A 489 3.15 -23.49 -4.38
CA LYS A 489 2.53 -24.31 -5.43
C LYS A 489 2.27 -25.76 -5.00
N ALA A 490 2.95 -26.23 -3.96
CA ALA A 490 2.86 -27.60 -3.45
C ALA A 490 1.95 -27.70 -2.21
N LEU A 491 1.24 -26.63 -1.85
CA LEU A 491 0.28 -26.66 -0.75
C LEU A 491 -0.95 -27.46 -1.14
N GLU A 492 -1.32 -28.39 -0.28
CA GLU A 492 -2.52 -29.22 -0.43
C GLU A 492 -3.71 -28.59 0.31
N PRO A 493 -4.96 -28.94 -0.04
CA PRO A 493 -6.12 -28.54 0.74
C PRO A 493 -5.98 -28.94 2.21
N ALA A 494 -6.37 -28.04 3.12
CA ALA A 494 -6.43 -28.32 4.55
C ALA A 494 -7.37 -29.50 4.82
N PRO A 495 -6.99 -30.45 5.69
CA PRO A 495 -7.89 -31.53 6.07
C PRO A 495 -9.14 -30.93 6.70
N ALA A 496 -10.31 -31.42 6.27
CA ALA A 496 -11.57 -30.99 6.85
C ALA A 496 -11.52 -31.18 8.37
N ALA A 497 -11.82 -30.12 9.12
CA ALA A 497 -11.99 -30.23 10.56
C ALA A 497 -13.03 -31.32 10.82
N ARG A 498 -12.68 -32.38 11.55
CA ARG A 498 -13.64 -33.41 11.94
C ARG A 498 -14.52 -32.80 13.03
N PRO A 499 -15.81 -32.52 12.77
CA PRO A 499 -16.67 -32.08 13.85
C PRO A 499 -16.80 -33.24 14.83
N ALA A 500 -16.36 -33.06 16.07
CA ALA A 500 -16.78 -33.95 17.14
C ALA A 500 -18.30 -33.78 17.24
N VAL A 501 -19.05 -34.80 16.82
CA VAL A 501 -20.52 -34.77 16.95
C VAL A 501 -20.83 -34.80 18.43
N ALA A 502 -21.08 -33.63 19.00
CA ALA A 502 -21.71 -33.53 20.31
C ALA A 502 -23.03 -34.29 20.21
N LYS A 503 -23.17 -35.41 20.92
CA LYS A 503 -24.52 -35.81 21.31
C LYS A 503 -25.07 -34.62 22.10
N ALA A 504 -26.25 -34.12 21.73
CA ALA A 504 -26.92 -33.09 22.49
C ALA A 504 -27.19 -33.65 23.90
N GLY A 505 -26.22 -33.46 24.81
CA GLY A 505 -26.38 -33.68 26.24
C GLY A 505 -27.32 -32.62 26.78
N ASN A 506 -27.96 -32.89 27.90
CA ASN A 506 -28.72 -31.85 28.57
C ASN A 506 -27.72 -30.75 28.97
N PRO A 507 -27.96 -29.46 28.66
CA PRO A 507 -27.08 -28.37 29.08
C PRO A 507 -26.92 -28.24 30.60
N LEU A 508 -27.67 -29.02 31.38
CA LEU A 508 -27.54 -29.18 32.84
C LEU A 508 -26.67 -30.38 33.26
N ASP A 509 -26.20 -31.22 32.32
CA ASP A 509 -25.31 -32.35 32.59
C ASP A 509 -23.88 -31.83 32.85
N ALA A 510 -23.69 -31.25 34.03
CA ALA A 510 -22.40 -30.70 34.47
C ALA A 510 -21.51 -31.77 35.11
N SER A 511 -20.19 -31.58 34.98
CA SER A 511 -19.20 -32.23 35.84
C SER A 511 -19.44 -31.84 37.31
N HIS A 512 -19.02 -32.68 38.27
CA HIS A 512 -19.12 -32.36 39.71
C HIS A 512 -18.28 -31.14 40.15
N VAL A 513 -17.41 -30.61 39.27
CA VAL A 513 -16.48 -29.49 39.52
C VAL A 513 -16.53 -28.48 38.37
N ASP A 514 -16.38 -27.19 38.67
CA ASP A 514 -16.27 -26.12 37.66
C ASP A 514 -15.00 -26.29 36.81
N GLN A 515 -15.18 -26.53 35.52
CA GLN A 515 -14.12 -26.68 34.52
C GLN A 515 -14.29 -25.66 33.39
N THR A 516 -14.81 -24.48 33.72
CA THR A 516 -15.11 -23.41 32.76
C THR A 516 -13.95 -22.43 32.64
N ALA A 517 -13.21 -22.51 31.55
CA ALA A 517 -12.19 -21.53 31.22
C ALA A 517 -12.81 -20.20 30.75
N LYS A 518 -12.14 -19.11 31.11
CA LYS A 518 -12.50 -17.73 30.74
C LYS A 518 -11.79 -17.32 29.43
N MET A 519 -11.93 -16.06 29.06
CA MET A 519 -11.07 -15.40 28.07
C MET A 519 -9.89 -14.72 28.77
N TYR A 520 -8.90 -14.25 28.02
CA TYR A 520 -7.78 -13.45 28.54
C TYR A 520 -7.76 -12.09 27.84
N VAL A 521 -8.10 -11.02 28.56
CA VAL A 521 -8.24 -9.68 27.97
C VAL A 521 -7.62 -8.64 28.90
N GLY A 522 -6.69 -7.84 28.37
CA GLY A 522 -6.06 -6.76 29.14
C GLY A 522 -5.26 -7.26 30.35
N GLY A 523 -4.57 -8.39 30.21
CA GLY A 523 -3.69 -8.93 31.26
C GLY A 523 -4.40 -9.69 32.38
N LYS A 524 -5.67 -10.05 32.19
CA LYS A 524 -6.46 -10.78 33.19
C LYS A 524 -7.48 -11.70 32.54
N GLN A 525 -7.93 -12.71 33.29
CA GLN A 525 -9.04 -13.53 32.88
C GLN A 525 -10.38 -12.75 32.92
N ALA A 526 -11.17 -12.86 31.86
CA ALA A 526 -12.45 -12.16 31.69
C ALA A 526 -13.58 -13.14 31.35
N ARG A 527 -14.75 -12.95 31.95
CA ARG A 527 -15.95 -13.72 31.58
C ARG A 527 -16.42 -13.29 30.18
N PRO A 528 -16.98 -14.20 29.37
CA PRO A 528 -17.64 -13.80 28.12
C PRO A 528 -18.76 -12.81 28.43
N ASP A 529 -18.89 -11.74 27.64
CA ASP A 529 -19.95 -10.75 27.80
C ASP A 529 -21.35 -11.36 27.70
N SER A 530 -21.50 -12.41 26.89
CA SER A 530 -22.74 -13.16 26.72
C SER A 530 -23.12 -14.04 27.92
N ALA A 531 -22.17 -14.28 28.83
CA ALA A 531 -22.24 -15.30 29.88
C ALA A 531 -22.43 -16.76 29.38
N TYR A 532 -22.44 -17.00 28.06
CA TYR A 532 -22.52 -18.35 27.52
C TYR A 532 -21.15 -19.02 27.47
N THR A 533 -21.18 -20.34 27.63
CA THR A 533 -20.04 -21.23 27.50
C THR A 533 -20.25 -22.18 26.33
N ARG A 534 -19.16 -22.73 25.82
CA ARG A 534 -19.14 -23.78 24.81
C ARG A 534 -18.47 -25.03 25.39
N PRO A 535 -19.08 -26.21 25.22
CA PRO A 535 -18.43 -27.47 25.59
C PRO A 535 -17.24 -27.78 24.68
N VAL A 536 -16.15 -28.23 25.28
CA VAL A 536 -15.00 -28.80 24.58
C VAL A 536 -15.03 -30.31 24.78
N LEU A 537 -15.04 -31.03 23.67
CA LEU A 537 -15.16 -32.49 23.65
C LEU A 537 -13.83 -33.13 23.24
N ASP A 538 -13.52 -34.29 23.80
CA ASP A 538 -12.45 -35.15 23.29
C ASP A 538 -12.89 -35.84 21.98
N PRO A 539 -11.96 -36.53 21.27
CA PRO A 539 -12.29 -37.23 20.03
C PRO A 539 -13.33 -38.36 20.16
N SER A 540 -13.60 -38.84 21.39
CA SER A 540 -14.66 -39.81 21.65
C SER A 540 -16.04 -39.17 21.88
N GLY A 541 -16.10 -37.83 21.91
CA GLY A 541 -17.30 -37.04 22.16
C GLY A 541 -17.60 -36.80 23.63
N LYS A 542 -16.65 -37.08 24.53
CA LYS A 542 -16.80 -36.85 25.98
C LYS A 542 -16.42 -35.41 26.33
N LEU A 543 -17.20 -34.77 27.20
CA LEU A 543 -16.89 -33.45 27.75
C LEU A 543 -15.59 -33.47 28.57
N ILE A 544 -14.65 -32.58 28.23
CA ILE A 544 -13.35 -32.43 28.91
C ILE A 544 -13.12 -31.03 29.49
N GLY A 545 -14.04 -30.10 29.24
CA GLY A 545 -14.02 -28.74 29.78
C GLY A 545 -14.97 -27.83 29.01
N GLU A 546 -15.08 -26.58 29.45
CA GLU A 546 -15.86 -25.55 28.78
C GLU A 546 -15.02 -24.29 28.59
N VAL A 547 -15.31 -23.50 27.55
CA VAL A 547 -14.70 -22.19 27.31
C VAL A 547 -15.77 -21.12 27.14
N GLY A 548 -15.44 -19.84 27.36
CA GLY A 548 -16.37 -18.75 27.06
C GLY A 548 -16.74 -18.67 25.57
N GLU A 549 -18.01 -18.41 25.27
CA GLU A 549 -18.50 -18.16 23.91
C GLU A 549 -18.40 -16.66 23.59
N GLY A 550 -17.32 -16.28 22.91
CA GLY A 550 -17.03 -14.91 22.54
C GLY A 550 -17.99 -14.30 21.54
N ASN A 551 -18.24 -13.01 21.72
CA ASN A 551 -19.07 -12.22 20.83
C ASN A 551 -18.35 -10.95 20.36
N ARG A 552 -19.08 -10.10 19.64
CA ARG A 552 -18.55 -8.82 19.13
C ARG A 552 -18.06 -7.88 20.24
N LYS A 553 -18.66 -7.91 21.42
CA LYS A 553 -18.25 -7.07 22.55
C LYS A 553 -16.96 -7.57 23.19
N ASP A 554 -16.75 -8.87 23.26
CA ASP A 554 -15.48 -9.43 23.73
C ASP A 554 -14.32 -9.04 22.79
N ILE A 555 -14.53 -9.10 21.47
CA ILE A 555 -13.56 -8.60 20.48
C ILE A 555 -13.31 -7.10 20.65
N ARG A 556 -14.36 -6.28 20.84
CA ARG A 556 -14.20 -4.85 21.09
C ARG A 556 -13.32 -4.61 22.33
N ASN A 557 -13.62 -5.27 23.44
CA ASN A 557 -12.86 -5.14 24.68
C ASN A 557 -11.38 -5.57 24.49
N ALA A 558 -11.15 -6.63 23.72
CA ALA A 558 -9.81 -7.09 23.37
C ALA A 558 -9.05 -6.08 22.50
N VAL A 559 -9.71 -5.46 21.52
CA VAL A 559 -9.11 -4.40 20.69
C VAL A 559 -8.84 -3.14 21.50
N GLU A 560 -9.74 -2.76 22.43
CA GLU A 560 -9.50 -1.64 23.35
C GLU A 560 -8.28 -1.90 24.25
N ALA A 561 -8.14 -3.12 24.77
CA ALA A 561 -6.95 -3.53 25.53
C ALA A 561 -5.68 -3.52 24.67
N ALA A 562 -5.74 -4.06 23.45
CA ALA A 562 -4.64 -4.04 22.49
C ALA A 562 -4.21 -2.62 22.12
N ARG A 563 -5.17 -1.70 22.00
CA ARG A 563 -4.92 -0.27 21.77
C ARG A 563 -4.24 0.40 22.95
N ALA A 564 -4.71 0.12 24.17
CA ALA A 564 -4.07 0.63 25.39
C ALA A 564 -2.63 0.12 25.55
N ALA A 565 -2.30 -1.01 24.93
CA ALA A 565 -0.97 -1.63 24.94
C ALA A 565 -0.07 -1.22 23.76
N LEU A 566 -0.44 -0.25 22.92
CA LEU A 566 0.36 0.16 21.75
C LEU A 566 1.77 0.69 22.11
N GLY A 567 2.03 1.02 23.37
CA GLY A 567 3.40 1.26 23.87
C GLY A 567 4.36 0.08 23.67
N TRP A 568 3.84 -1.13 23.45
CA TRP A 568 4.63 -2.30 23.05
C TRP A 568 5.40 -2.07 21.73
N SER A 569 4.79 -1.37 20.78
CA SER A 569 5.38 -1.10 19.46
C SER A 569 6.65 -0.24 19.53
N THR A 570 6.79 0.59 20.57
CA THR A 570 7.95 1.46 20.80
C THR A 570 8.88 0.93 21.89
N THR A 571 8.58 -0.24 22.46
CA THR A 571 9.46 -0.90 23.44
C THR A 571 10.75 -1.34 22.75
N ALA A 572 11.89 -1.29 23.45
CA ALA A 572 13.15 -1.75 22.89
C ALA A 572 13.05 -3.21 22.41
N ALA A 573 13.61 -3.49 21.23
CA ALA A 573 13.58 -4.82 20.61
C ALA A 573 14.15 -5.92 21.53
N HIS A 574 15.24 -5.61 22.25
CA HIS A 574 15.83 -6.50 23.25
C HIS A 574 14.85 -6.84 24.39
N SER A 575 14.06 -5.88 24.87
CA SER A 575 13.04 -6.13 25.90
C SER A 575 11.93 -7.05 25.37
N ARG A 576 11.53 -6.88 24.10
CA ARG A 576 10.59 -7.81 23.47
C ARG A 576 11.17 -9.22 23.39
N ALA A 577 12.45 -9.35 23.01
CA ALA A 577 13.16 -10.63 22.98
C ALA A 577 13.12 -11.33 24.36
N GLN A 578 13.39 -10.61 25.45
CA GLN A 578 13.33 -11.15 26.82
C GLN A 578 11.95 -11.72 27.15
N ILE A 579 10.87 -10.98 26.86
CA ILE A 579 9.50 -11.47 27.09
C ILE A 579 9.20 -12.74 26.30
N LEU A 580 9.64 -12.83 25.03
CA LEU A 580 9.47 -14.06 24.25
C LEU A 580 10.29 -15.23 24.82
N TYR A 581 11.51 -14.98 25.33
CA TYR A 581 12.29 -16.02 26.01
C TYR A 581 11.60 -16.50 27.30
N PHE A 582 11.04 -15.60 28.11
CA PHE A 582 10.27 -15.99 29.30
C PHE A 582 9.02 -16.78 28.94
N LEU A 583 8.30 -16.42 27.87
CA LEU A 583 7.20 -17.22 27.34
C LEU A 583 7.65 -18.64 26.97
N ALA A 584 8.80 -18.77 26.32
CA ALA A 584 9.35 -20.07 25.94
C ALA A 584 9.74 -20.91 27.16
N GLU A 585 10.46 -20.31 28.12
CA GLU A 585 10.91 -20.95 29.36
C GLU A 585 9.73 -21.41 30.22
N ASN A 586 8.75 -20.54 30.44
CA ASN A 586 7.58 -20.84 31.25
C ASN A 586 6.64 -21.86 30.58
N LEU A 587 6.58 -21.89 29.24
CA LEU A 587 5.89 -22.95 28.51
C LEU A 587 6.62 -24.29 28.64
N ASP A 588 7.95 -24.32 28.51
CA ASP A 588 8.74 -25.55 28.65
C ASP A 588 8.68 -26.11 30.08
N TYR A 589 8.67 -25.24 31.10
CA TYR A 589 8.49 -25.64 32.49
C TYR A 589 7.19 -26.42 32.72
N ARG A 590 6.13 -26.12 31.95
CA ARG A 590 4.83 -26.79 32.00
C ARG A 590 4.61 -27.80 30.86
N ARG A 591 5.67 -28.23 30.16
CA ARG A 591 5.53 -28.97 28.90
C ARG A 591 4.67 -30.23 28.97
N ASP A 592 4.81 -31.01 30.04
CA ASP A 592 4.08 -32.27 30.21
C ASP A 592 2.58 -32.02 30.43
N GLU A 593 2.24 -30.92 31.10
CA GLU A 593 0.86 -30.48 31.31
C GLU A 593 0.20 -30.10 29.97
N PHE A 594 0.89 -29.28 29.16
CA PHE A 594 0.40 -28.90 27.83
C PHE A 594 0.30 -30.10 26.88
N ALA A 595 1.28 -31.01 26.91
CA ALA A 595 1.24 -32.22 26.09
C ALA A 595 0.06 -33.11 26.46
N ALA A 596 -0.21 -33.29 27.77
CA ALA A 596 -1.37 -34.01 28.26
C ALA A 596 -2.69 -33.31 27.86
N ARG A 597 -2.75 -31.98 27.92
CA ARG A 597 -3.94 -31.21 27.51
C ARG A 597 -4.22 -31.37 26.02
N ILE A 598 -3.20 -31.24 25.17
CA ILE A 598 -3.32 -31.43 23.72
C ILE A 598 -3.81 -32.84 23.42
N LYS A 599 -3.26 -33.86 24.10
CA LYS A 599 -3.72 -35.24 23.96
C LYS A 599 -5.17 -35.43 24.39
N ALA A 600 -5.61 -34.79 25.46
CA ALA A 600 -6.99 -34.86 25.91
C ALA A 600 -7.97 -34.29 24.88
N GLN A 601 -7.67 -33.14 24.27
CA GLN A 601 -8.58 -32.47 23.34
C GLN A 601 -8.48 -32.95 21.88
N THR A 602 -7.33 -33.50 21.46
CA THR A 602 -7.10 -33.92 20.07
C THR A 602 -6.98 -35.43 19.88
N GLY A 603 -6.67 -36.18 20.95
CA GLY A 603 -6.31 -37.60 20.90
C GLY A 603 -4.91 -37.89 20.37
N MET A 604 -4.19 -36.88 19.87
CA MET A 604 -2.83 -37.01 19.34
C MET A 604 -1.79 -36.80 20.44
N ASP A 605 -0.58 -37.33 20.26
CA ASP A 605 0.51 -37.05 21.20
C ASP A 605 0.91 -35.57 21.12
N GLY A 606 0.91 -34.89 22.27
CA GLY A 606 1.17 -33.45 22.35
C GLY A 606 2.64 -33.09 22.54
N THR A 607 3.51 -34.06 22.85
CA THR A 607 4.91 -33.79 23.23
C THR A 607 5.69 -33.05 22.15
N GLU A 608 5.57 -33.47 20.89
CA GLU A 608 6.23 -32.82 19.76
C GLU A 608 5.67 -31.41 19.50
N GLU A 609 4.35 -31.24 19.60
CA GLU A 609 3.71 -29.94 19.39
C GLU A 609 4.18 -28.89 20.41
N VAL A 610 4.31 -29.28 21.68
CA VAL A 610 4.83 -28.39 22.73
C VAL A 610 6.31 -28.07 22.50
N ALA A 611 7.13 -29.07 22.17
CA ALA A 611 8.55 -28.86 21.91
C ALA A 611 8.77 -27.86 20.75
N LEU A 612 8.03 -28.03 19.65
CA LEU A 612 8.06 -27.09 18.53
C LEU A 612 7.53 -25.70 18.92
N SER A 613 6.52 -25.62 19.78
CA SER A 613 5.99 -24.33 20.24
C SER A 613 7.03 -23.53 21.03
N VAL A 614 7.76 -24.22 21.92
CA VAL A 614 8.90 -23.66 22.65
C VAL A 614 9.99 -23.21 21.68
N GLU A 615 10.37 -24.06 20.71
CA GLU A 615 11.36 -23.72 19.69
C GLU A 615 10.95 -22.49 18.85
N ARG A 616 9.66 -22.37 18.47
CA ARG A 616 9.14 -21.20 17.75
C ARG A 616 9.28 -19.91 18.57
N LEU A 617 8.98 -19.95 19.87
CA LEU A 617 9.14 -18.79 20.75
C LEU A 617 10.63 -18.40 20.87
N PHE A 618 11.54 -19.36 21.03
CA PHE A 618 12.98 -19.11 21.02
C PHE A 618 13.46 -18.51 19.69
N ALA A 619 12.99 -19.03 18.56
CA ALA A 619 13.35 -18.52 17.25
C ALA A 619 12.94 -17.06 17.07
N PHE A 620 11.69 -16.71 17.42
CA PHE A 620 11.20 -15.34 17.29
C PHE A 620 11.72 -14.38 18.37
N ALA A 621 12.04 -14.88 19.57
CA ALA A 621 12.82 -14.13 20.54
C ALA A 621 14.19 -13.75 19.94
N GLY A 622 14.83 -14.68 19.24
CA GLY A 622 16.06 -14.45 18.50
C GLY A 622 15.93 -13.41 17.38
N TRP A 623 14.80 -13.35 16.70
CA TRP A 623 14.53 -12.38 15.61
C TRP A 623 14.13 -10.99 16.08
N ALA A 624 13.59 -10.83 17.30
CA ALA A 624 12.98 -9.59 17.76
C ALA A 624 13.88 -8.35 17.62
N ASP A 625 15.19 -8.52 17.72
CA ASP A 625 16.23 -7.49 17.61
C ASP A 625 17.25 -7.72 16.46
N LYS A 626 16.91 -8.57 15.48
CA LYS A 626 17.80 -8.92 14.33
C LYS A 626 17.13 -8.78 12.97
N TYR A 627 15.88 -8.35 12.93
CA TYR A 627 15.16 -8.12 11.68
C TYR A 627 15.37 -6.68 11.23
N ASP A 628 16.56 -6.43 10.70
CA ASP A 628 17.05 -5.08 10.37
C ASP A 628 16.39 -4.50 9.12
N GLY A 629 16.31 -3.17 9.10
CA GLY A 629 15.99 -2.40 7.90
C GLY A 629 17.16 -2.32 6.91
N ALA A 630 17.00 -1.47 5.91
CA ALA A 630 18.04 -1.20 4.91
C ALA A 630 18.33 0.30 4.78
N VAL A 631 19.49 0.63 4.21
CA VAL A 631 19.82 2.00 3.80
C VAL A 631 20.01 2.01 2.28
N HIS A 632 19.23 2.82 1.60
CA HIS A 632 19.32 3.03 0.17
C HIS A 632 20.07 4.32 -0.14
N ASN A 633 20.89 4.29 -1.20
CA ASN A 633 21.68 5.41 -1.68
C ASN A 633 21.12 5.90 -3.04
N PRO A 634 20.04 6.70 -3.03
CA PRO A 634 19.52 7.31 -4.24
C PRO A 634 20.54 8.30 -4.84
N PRO A 635 20.45 8.66 -6.13
CA PRO A 635 21.36 9.61 -6.79
C PRO A 635 21.04 11.08 -6.39
N LEU A 636 20.85 11.33 -5.10
CA LEU A 636 20.51 12.61 -4.48
C LEU A 636 21.41 12.80 -3.25
N ARG A 637 21.54 14.02 -2.72
CA ARG A 637 22.29 14.29 -1.47
C ARG A 637 21.51 13.87 -0.22
N ALA A 638 21.09 12.62 -0.22
CA ALA A 638 20.27 12.01 0.81
C ALA A 638 20.48 10.50 0.82
N VAL A 639 20.21 9.88 1.96
CA VAL A 639 19.97 8.44 2.06
C VAL A 639 18.50 8.20 2.39
N ALA A 640 17.97 7.04 2.00
CA ALA A 640 16.65 6.61 2.45
C ALA A 640 16.82 5.39 3.37
N ALA A 641 16.49 5.56 4.65
CA ALA A 641 16.46 4.48 5.61
C ALA A 641 15.11 3.76 5.53
N ALA A 642 15.12 2.52 5.04
CA ALA A 642 13.98 1.62 5.02
C ALA A 642 13.80 1.00 6.41
N MET A 643 13.00 1.67 7.24
CA MET A 643 12.69 1.27 8.60
C MET A 643 11.63 0.17 8.61
N VAL A 644 11.85 -0.85 9.42
CA VAL A 644 10.87 -1.92 9.67
C VAL A 644 10.00 -1.51 10.86
N GLU A 645 8.71 -1.33 10.62
CA GLU A 645 7.74 -0.97 11.66
C GLU A 645 6.67 -2.06 11.83
N PRO A 646 6.12 -2.26 13.04
CA PRO A 646 4.95 -3.12 13.23
C PRO A 646 3.74 -2.59 12.45
N LEU A 647 2.79 -3.48 12.15
CA LEU A 647 1.48 -3.09 11.62
C LEU A 647 0.67 -2.31 12.65
N GLY A 648 0.66 -2.77 13.91
CA GLY A 648 -0.14 -2.21 14.99
C GLY A 648 -0.89 -3.30 15.76
N ILE A 649 -2.22 -3.26 15.70
CA ILE A 649 -3.11 -4.28 16.28
C ILE A 649 -3.37 -5.37 15.24
N LEU A 650 -2.90 -6.58 15.51
CA LEU A 650 -3.06 -7.74 14.64
C LEU A 650 -4.13 -8.69 15.19
N GLY A 651 -5.21 -8.88 14.42
CA GLY A 651 -6.16 -9.96 14.64
C GLY A 651 -5.59 -11.27 14.11
N ILE A 652 -5.65 -12.35 14.89
CA ILE A 652 -5.18 -13.67 14.48
C ILE A 652 -6.26 -14.69 14.78
N VAL A 653 -6.65 -15.48 13.79
CA VAL A 653 -7.53 -16.64 13.95
C VAL A 653 -6.73 -17.89 13.61
N ALA A 654 -6.43 -18.68 14.64
CA ALA A 654 -5.53 -19.83 14.56
C ALA A 654 -6.19 -21.03 13.86
N PRO A 655 -5.40 -21.92 13.23
CA PRO A 655 -5.94 -23.09 12.55
C PRO A 655 -6.54 -24.09 13.55
N PRO A 656 -7.46 -24.96 13.08
CA PRO A 656 -8.02 -26.02 13.92
C PRO A 656 -7.00 -27.11 14.27
N SER A 657 -5.96 -27.28 13.44
CA SER A 657 -4.89 -28.27 13.62
C SER A 657 -3.74 -27.72 14.45
N ARG A 658 -3.10 -28.59 15.25
CA ARG A 658 -2.01 -28.23 16.17
C ARG A 658 -2.36 -26.99 17.02
N PRO A 659 -3.35 -27.10 17.92
CA PRO A 659 -3.97 -25.93 18.56
C PRO A 659 -2.96 -24.99 19.24
N LEU A 660 -1.95 -25.51 19.94
CA LEU A 660 -0.91 -24.71 20.57
C LEU A 660 0.09 -24.19 19.54
N LEU A 661 0.75 -25.07 18.79
CA LEU A 661 1.81 -24.67 17.85
C LEU A 661 1.29 -23.73 16.77
N GLY A 662 0.10 -24.01 16.22
CA GLY A 662 -0.52 -23.18 15.20
C GLY A 662 -0.82 -21.77 15.69
N SER A 663 -1.14 -21.60 16.98
CA SER A 663 -1.30 -20.29 17.59
C SER A 663 0.07 -19.63 17.83
N ILE A 664 1.02 -20.35 18.42
CA ILE A 664 2.36 -19.85 18.76
C ILE A 664 3.15 -19.42 17.51
N ALA A 665 3.09 -20.19 16.43
CA ALA A 665 3.77 -19.88 15.17
C ALA A 665 3.25 -18.58 14.51
N LEU A 666 2.01 -18.17 14.82
CA LEU A 666 1.44 -16.91 14.33
C LEU A 666 1.65 -15.75 15.32
N ILE A 667 1.53 -15.97 16.63
CA ILE A 667 1.72 -14.87 17.60
C ILE A 667 3.20 -14.52 17.82
N GLY A 668 4.11 -15.49 17.75
CA GLY A 668 5.56 -15.30 17.93
C GLY A 668 6.15 -14.18 17.06
N PRO A 669 6.02 -14.24 15.70
CA PRO A 669 6.55 -13.20 14.83
C PRO A 669 5.87 -11.85 15.06
N ALA A 670 4.56 -11.85 15.32
CA ALA A 670 3.81 -10.63 15.60
C ALA A 670 4.31 -9.91 16.86
N LEU A 671 4.55 -10.65 17.95
CA LEU A 671 5.10 -10.13 19.21
C LEU A 671 6.53 -9.62 19.02
N ALA A 672 7.38 -10.41 18.36
CA ALA A 672 8.77 -10.07 18.12
C ALA A 672 8.91 -8.71 17.40
N MET A 673 8.03 -8.47 16.43
CA MET A 673 8.01 -7.24 15.63
C MET A 673 7.29 -6.06 16.31
N GLY A 674 6.70 -6.25 17.49
CA GLY A 674 6.10 -5.17 18.28
C GLY A 674 4.59 -4.95 18.04
N ASN A 675 3.88 -5.93 17.47
CA ASN A 675 2.43 -5.86 17.31
C ASN A 675 1.71 -6.27 18.61
N THR A 676 0.55 -5.68 18.87
CA THR A 676 -0.39 -6.17 19.89
C THR A 676 -1.42 -7.08 19.24
N ILE A 677 -1.92 -8.08 19.97
CA ILE A 677 -2.58 -9.25 19.38
C ILE A 677 -3.97 -9.44 19.97
N VAL A 678 -4.93 -9.71 19.09
CA VAL A 678 -6.22 -10.31 19.43
C VAL A 678 -6.32 -11.68 18.76
N LEU A 679 -6.07 -12.73 19.55
CA LEU A 679 -6.06 -14.13 19.13
C LEU A 679 -7.44 -14.76 19.34
N VAL A 680 -7.96 -15.40 18.30
CA VAL A 680 -9.05 -16.36 18.36
C VAL A 680 -8.46 -17.75 18.16
N PRO A 681 -8.41 -18.60 19.21
CA PRO A 681 -7.83 -19.94 19.11
C PRO A 681 -8.77 -20.88 18.35
N SER A 682 -8.30 -22.11 18.13
CA SER A 682 -9.11 -23.17 17.53
C SER A 682 -10.44 -23.34 18.26
N ALA A 683 -11.56 -23.25 17.53
CA ALA A 683 -12.91 -23.44 18.07
C ALA A 683 -13.16 -24.85 18.62
N THR A 684 -12.41 -25.86 18.14
CA THR A 684 -12.58 -27.27 18.53
C THR A 684 -11.60 -27.71 19.60
N SER A 685 -10.44 -27.07 19.72
CA SER A 685 -9.38 -27.45 20.66
C SER A 685 -8.75 -26.24 21.37
N PRO A 686 -9.53 -25.43 22.10
CA PRO A 686 -9.04 -24.17 22.69
C PRO A 686 -8.32 -24.33 24.03
N LEU A 687 -8.44 -25.46 24.73
CA LEU A 687 -8.07 -25.56 26.15
C LEU A 687 -6.57 -25.40 26.41
N SER A 688 -5.72 -25.84 25.47
CA SER A 688 -4.27 -25.57 25.56
C SER A 688 -3.96 -24.07 25.52
N LEU A 689 -4.77 -23.27 24.84
CA LEU A 689 -4.61 -21.81 24.83
C LEU A 689 -5.18 -21.15 26.07
N THR A 690 -6.17 -21.77 26.72
CA THR A 690 -6.62 -21.29 28.04
C THR A 690 -5.61 -21.59 29.14
N ASP A 691 -4.90 -22.71 29.05
CA ASP A 691 -3.80 -23.04 29.98
C ASP A 691 -2.60 -22.09 29.80
N LEU A 692 -2.43 -21.51 28.59
CA LEU A 692 -1.41 -20.51 28.26
C LEU A 692 -1.61 -19.18 29.01
N TYR A 693 -2.80 -18.87 29.53
CA TYR A 693 -3.04 -17.63 30.26
C TYR A 693 -2.06 -17.45 31.43
N GLN A 694 -1.82 -18.52 32.19
CA GLN A 694 -0.88 -18.48 33.30
C GLN A 694 0.57 -18.34 32.83
N VAL A 695 0.92 -18.92 31.67
CA VAL A 695 2.27 -18.75 31.08
C VAL A 695 2.46 -17.29 30.69
N ILE A 696 1.45 -16.64 30.09
CA ILE A 696 1.47 -15.22 29.73
C ILE A 696 1.65 -14.35 30.99
N GLU A 697 0.87 -14.61 32.04
CA GLU A 697 0.97 -13.89 33.32
C GLU A 697 2.34 -14.08 33.98
N THR A 698 2.89 -15.30 33.97
CA THR A 698 4.20 -15.62 34.59
C THR A 698 5.38 -15.06 33.80
N SER A 699 5.17 -14.77 32.51
CA SER A 699 6.21 -14.25 31.61
C SER A 699 6.23 -12.72 31.54
N ASP A 700 5.50 -12.05 32.43
CA ASP A 700 5.40 -10.59 32.52
C ASP A 700 5.02 -9.91 31.18
N VAL A 701 4.20 -10.59 30.36
CA VAL A 701 3.69 -10.01 29.12
C VAL A 701 2.84 -8.78 29.49
N PRO A 702 3.14 -7.58 28.95
CA PRO A 702 2.40 -6.39 29.32
C PRO A 702 0.90 -6.51 29.01
N ASN A 703 0.08 -5.97 29.90
CA ASN A 703 -1.38 -6.04 29.80
C ASN A 703 -1.87 -5.55 28.44
N GLY A 704 -2.64 -6.38 27.74
CA GLY A 704 -3.21 -6.06 26.44
C GLY A 704 -2.30 -6.36 25.24
N VAL A 705 -1.04 -6.77 25.43
CA VAL A 705 -0.17 -7.18 24.32
C VAL A 705 -0.67 -8.48 23.69
N ILE A 706 -1.10 -9.44 24.51
CA ILE A 706 -1.80 -10.66 24.06
C ILE A 706 -3.20 -10.65 24.66
N ASN A 707 -4.22 -10.76 23.80
CA ASN A 707 -5.61 -10.95 24.20
C ASN A 707 -6.13 -12.20 23.49
N ILE A 708 -6.82 -13.08 24.21
CA ILE A 708 -7.33 -14.35 23.70
C ILE A 708 -8.84 -14.41 23.92
N VAL A 709 -9.59 -14.52 22.82
CA VAL A 709 -11.06 -14.59 22.79
C VAL A 709 -11.47 -15.92 22.17
N THR A 710 -11.95 -16.86 23.00
CA THR A 710 -12.50 -18.16 22.54
C THR A 710 -13.89 -17.98 21.93
N GLY A 711 -14.27 -18.78 20.94
CA GLY A 711 -15.61 -18.73 20.33
C GLY A 711 -15.67 -19.36 18.95
N GLU A 712 -16.74 -19.10 18.20
CA GLU A 712 -16.89 -19.57 16.82
C GLU A 712 -15.92 -18.81 15.89
N SER A 713 -14.99 -19.54 15.26
CA SER A 713 -13.89 -18.95 14.50
C SER A 713 -14.38 -18.06 13.36
N ALA A 714 -15.39 -18.45 12.58
CA ALA A 714 -15.86 -17.67 11.44
C ALA A 714 -16.56 -16.36 11.85
N THR A 715 -17.37 -16.42 12.91
CA THR A 715 -18.09 -15.28 13.49
C THR A 715 -17.13 -14.25 14.06
N LEU A 716 -16.12 -14.70 14.81
CA LEU A 716 -15.11 -13.82 15.39
C LEU A 716 -14.13 -13.31 14.31
N ALA A 717 -13.78 -14.13 13.32
CA ALA A 717 -13.00 -13.70 12.16
C ALA A 717 -13.69 -12.57 11.40
N LYS A 718 -15.00 -12.69 11.15
CA LYS A 718 -15.80 -11.64 10.51
C LYS A 718 -15.77 -10.36 11.34
N THR A 719 -15.96 -10.48 12.64
CA THR A 719 -15.95 -9.34 13.56
C THR A 719 -14.60 -8.61 13.51
N LEU A 720 -13.49 -9.33 13.53
CA LEU A 720 -12.14 -8.76 13.41
C LEU A 720 -11.92 -8.11 12.03
N ALA A 721 -12.41 -8.75 10.97
CA ALA A 721 -12.28 -8.26 9.60
C ALA A 721 -13.03 -6.93 9.39
N GLU A 722 -14.20 -6.76 10.01
CA GLU A 722 -15.01 -5.53 9.95
C GLU A 722 -14.58 -4.46 10.96
N HIS A 723 -13.62 -4.75 11.86
CA HIS A 723 -13.25 -3.83 12.93
C HIS A 723 -12.24 -2.79 12.46
N ASP A 724 -12.57 -1.50 12.58
CA ASP A 724 -11.68 -0.41 12.13
C ASP A 724 -10.47 -0.18 13.04
N GLY A 725 -10.53 -0.67 14.28
CA GLY A 725 -9.42 -0.67 15.22
C GLY A 725 -8.42 -1.81 15.06
N VAL A 726 -8.53 -2.63 14.02
CA VAL A 726 -7.59 -3.72 13.70
C VAL A 726 -6.82 -3.32 12.44
N ASP A 727 -5.49 -3.38 12.49
CA ASP A 727 -4.59 -2.89 11.42
C ASP A 727 -4.22 -4.01 10.43
N GLY A 728 -4.26 -5.27 10.87
CA GLY A 728 -4.08 -6.46 10.03
C GLY A 728 -4.84 -7.67 10.56
N LEU A 729 -5.13 -8.63 9.70
CA LEU A 729 -5.83 -9.87 10.07
C LEU A 729 -5.22 -11.10 9.41
N TRP A 730 -4.83 -12.07 10.22
CA TRP A 730 -4.38 -13.38 9.79
C TRP A 730 -5.45 -14.43 10.08
N PHE A 731 -5.90 -15.14 9.06
CA PHE A 731 -6.92 -16.19 9.19
C PHE A 731 -6.40 -17.50 8.61
N ALA A 732 -6.16 -18.48 9.47
CA ALA A 732 -5.82 -19.84 9.06
C ALA A 732 -7.05 -20.74 9.23
N GLY A 733 -7.75 -21.03 8.14
CA GLY A 733 -8.96 -21.85 8.17
C GLY A 733 -9.44 -22.24 6.78
N ASP A 734 -10.75 -22.43 6.66
CA ASP A 734 -11.40 -22.86 5.42
C ASP A 734 -11.45 -21.74 4.35
N ALA A 735 -11.73 -22.13 3.10
CA ALA A 735 -11.74 -21.22 1.97
C ALA A 735 -12.93 -20.23 1.98
N GLU A 736 -14.08 -20.63 2.52
CA GLU A 736 -15.29 -19.79 2.58
C GLU A 736 -15.06 -18.62 3.54
N THR A 737 -14.60 -18.91 4.75
CA THR A 737 -14.28 -17.91 5.76
C THR A 737 -13.09 -17.06 5.34
N SER A 738 -12.08 -17.62 4.66
CA SER A 738 -10.97 -16.85 4.07
C SER A 738 -11.47 -15.79 3.09
N THR A 739 -12.40 -16.19 2.20
CA THR A 739 -13.04 -15.29 1.24
C THR A 739 -13.83 -14.19 1.96
N MET A 740 -14.58 -14.56 3.00
CA MET A 740 -15.33 -13.60 3.82
C MET A 740 -14.42 -12.59 4.51
N VAL A 741 -13.30 -13.04 5.10
CA VAL A 741 -12.31 -12.18 5.76
C VAL A 741 -11.74 -11.14 4.80
N GLU A 742 -11.31 -11.57 3.61
CA GLU A 742 -10.77 -10.69 2.58
C GLU A 742 -11.81 -9.69 2.06
N LYS A 743 -13.07 -10.10 1.96
CA LYS A 743 -14.16 -9.24 1.50
C LYS A 743 -14.57 -8.23 2.57
N ALA A 744 -14.57 -8.62 3.85
CA ALA A 744 -14.93 -7.76 4.96
C ALA A 744 -13.82 -6.76 5.32
N SER A 745 -12.55 -7.02 4.94
CA SER A 745 -11.43 -6.13 5.24
C SER A 745 -11.50 -4.75 4.56
N ILE A 746 -12.44 -4.55 3.63
CA ILE A 746 -12.62 -3.29 2.90
C ILE A 746 -13.00 -2.10 3.78
N THR A 747 -13.41 -2.30 5.04
CA THR A 747 -13.81 -1.18 5.93
C THR A 747 -12.70 -0.14 6.06
N ASN A 748 -11.50 -0.60 6.41
CA ASN A 748 -10.29 0.20 6.57
C ASN A 748 -9.11 -0.27 5.70
N LEU A 749 -9.33 -1.23 4.79
CA LEU A 749 -8.31 -1.85 3.93
C LEU A 749 -7.15 -2.50 4.68
N LYS A 750 -7.39 -2.99 5.91
CA LYS A 750 -6.40 -3.74 6.69
C LYS A 750 -5.77 -4.85 5.86
N GLN A 751 -4.47 -5.07 6.08
CA GLN A 751 -3.74 -6.14 5.41
C GLN A 751 -4.28 -7.50 5.86
N THR A 752 -4.49 -8.42 4.92
CA THR A 752 -4.96 -9.77 5.22
C THR A 752 -3.98 -10.83 4.77
N TRP A 753 -3.79 -11.85 5.61
CA TRP A 753 -3.24 -13.14 5.19
C TRP A 753 -4.27 -14.21 5.47
N THR A 754 -4.60 -15.01 4.47
CA THR A 754 -5.52 -16.13 4.62
C THR A 754 -4.88 -17.42 4.13
N SER A 755 -5.15 -18.54 4.79
CA SER A 755 -4.70 -19.85 4.29
C SER A 755 -5.47 -20.27 3.04
N ARG A 756 -6.64 -19.67 2.76
CA ARG A 756 -7.51 -19.97 1.61
C ARG A 756 -7.96 -21.43 1.57
N GLY A 757 -8.11 -22.06 2.74
CA GLY A 757 -8.40 -23.48 2.82
C GLY A 757 -7.23 -24.40 2.47
N LEU A 758 -6.00 -23.88 2.34
CA LEU A 758 -4.79 -24.67 2.13
C LEU A 758 -4.11 -25.04 3.46
N TYR A 759 -3.44 -26.19 3.48
CA TYR A 759 -2.70 -26.66 4.64
C TYR A 759 -1.31 -26.03 4.69
N TYR A 760 -1.11 -25.11 5.64
CA TYR A 760 0.22 -24.63 6.00
C TYR A 760 0.72 -25.46 7.18
N ASP A 761 1.72 -26.31 6.95
CA ASP A 761 2.36 -27.06 8.03
C ASP A 761 3.24 -26.13 8.87
N LEU A 762 2.64 -25.49 9.87
CA LEU A 762 3.33 -24.53 10.74
C LEU A 762 4.45 -25.14 11.59
N SER A 763 4.64 -26.48 11.54
CA SER A 763 5.80 -27.16 12.12
C SER A 763 7.05 -27.13 11.24
N ASP A 764 6.91 -26.81 9.96
CA ASP A 764 8.05 -26.64 9.07
C ASP A 764 8.85 -25.41 9.48
N ARG A 765 10.19 -25.56 9.51
CA ARG A 765 11.13 -24.53 9.92
C ARG A 765 11.10 -23.29 9.04
N ARG A 766 10.57 -23.37 7.81
CA ARG A 766 10.39 -22.20 6.93
C ARG A 766 9.52 -21.11 7.55
N PHE A 767 8.68 -21.47 8.53
CA PHE A 767 7.84 -20.53 9.26
C PHE A 767 8.51 -19.96 10.53
N GLU A 768 9.81 -20.19 10.75
CA GLU A 768 10.62 -19.61 11.84
C GLU A 768 11.27 -18.26 11.48
N GLY A 769 10.90 -17.65 10.34
CA GLY A 769 11.62 -16.46 9.85
C GLY A 769 10.79 -15.57 8.93
N ASP A 770 11.41 -15.15 7.82
CA ASP A 770 10.99 -14.03 6.98
C ASP A 770 9.53 -14.06 6.51
N TYR A 771 8.95 -15.26 6.29
CA TYR A 771 7.58 -15.40 5.79
C TYR A 771 6.55 -14.66 6.67
N PHE A 772 6.59 -14.86 7.99
CA PHE A 772 5.67 -14.17 8.89
C PHE A 772 6.23 -12.85 9.44
N LEU A 773 7.56 -12.68 9.53
CA LEU A 773 8.17 -11.40 9.92
C LEU A 773 7.83 -10.28 8.92
N SER A 774 7.96 -10.53 7.63
CA SER A 774 7.57 -9.58 6.56
C SER A 774 6.07 -9.23 6.60
N ARG A 775 5.21 -10.17 7.01
CA ARG A 775 3.75 -9.96 7.13
C ARG A 775 3.36 -9.28 8.44
N ALA A 776 4.22 -9.34 9.46
CA ALA A 776 4.02 -8.69 10.76
C ALA A 776 4.57 -7.26 10.76
N THR A 777 5.14 -6.82 9.65
CA THR A 777 5.83 -5.54 9.52
C THR A 777 5.38 -4.79 8.28
N GLN A 778 5.70 -3.50 8.25
CA GLN A 778 5.56 -2.63 7.11
C GLN A 778 6.81 -1.76 7.02
N ILE A 779 7.21 -1.40 5.79
CA ILE A 779 8.40 -0.59 5.56
C ILE A 779 8.04 0.89 5.51
N LYS A 780 8.77 1.71 6.25
CA LYS A 780 8.78 3.18 6.12
C LYS A 780 10.11 3.63 5.56
N ASN A 781 10.11 4.33 4.43
CA ASN A 781 11.32 4.95 3.90
C ASN A 781 11.45 6.38 4.42
N VAL A 782 12.44 6.61 5.27
CA VAL A 782 12.78 7.95 5.81
C VAL A 782 13.96 8.51 5.03
N TRP A 783 13.73 9.57 4.27
CA TRP A 783 14.76 10.28 3.52
C TRP A 783 15.43 11.32 4.41
N ILE A 784 16.75 11.21 4.55
CA ILE A 784 17.56 12.01 5.45
C ILE A 784 18.68 12.68 4.65
N PRO A 785 18.92 14.00 4.82
CA PRO A 785 20.08 14.65 4.24
C PRO A 785 21.39 13.93 4.60
N TYR A 786 22.22 13.67 3.60
CA TYR A 786 23.49 12.97 3.80
C TYR A 786 24.55 13.52 2.85
N GLY A 787 25.76 13.76 3.37
CA GLY A 787 26.78 14.56 2.71
C GLY A 787 27.79 13.80 1.85
N ALA A 788 27.64 12.47 1.72
CA ALA A 788 28.60 11.60 1.01
C ALA A 788 28.40 11.54 -0.50
#